data_AF-A0A1X7I565-F1
#
_entry.id   AF-A0A1X7I565-F1
#
_cell.length_a   1.000
_cell.length_b   1.000
_cell.length_c   1.000
_cell.angle_alpha   90.00
_cell.angle_beta   90.00
_cell.angle_gamma   90.00
#
_symmetry.space_group_name_H-M   'P 1'
#
loop_
_entity.id
_entity.type
_entity.pdbx_description
1 polymer ?
#
loop_
_entity_poly.entity_id
_entity_poly.type
_entity_poly.pdbx_seq_one_letter_code
_entity_poly.pdbx_strand_id
1 'polypeptide(L)'
;MRVPARLKRMLILTLIVAMTSATIVTYSNAAKTNESTEDKAQGTQAAIKEEMADQRDQADSKEAAKVSDEAIEAGKQEDSQAGKDAGKTTAASASEQAKQPAKNSYASLFPADQAFQLASENEKLALLVDRKTGHFIVKDKRSGQEWRSFPDSYGWNDKDNTNAWKKHMQSPLFIKYVEFNVRKDQMKETNVIDQKAAIEQFEMTDSGFKLTFEMSNIGFVVPIEVSLHDDYVETKIIEDGFKDGKSEEEMKAYEEETEKKDKNARIAALRLYPFLGAYTSEQEDGYLFIPDGPGTLIQFQKDRPPNNNFYFERVYGEDYAFSNNNNSFSIREPIRMPVFGIKAQDQALLAVIQEGAVYGNVLAAPSKSMNQYNWATAEFTYRQRFFQPTDKRKRNGFQTFNKDRTAGDRSVRYYFLDGKSHAANYVGMASRYRQVLMEDEGLTRIQLENGGIRLPIHLLGADSKEGFLWDSYESLTTTGQAEEMINELTAVGVKKMSITYSGWQKGGISDYGGHFPVDKGIGGNEGMKHFIAYAHNKGHTVTLDASSYTFNNTGRDGFRSSRDGLQDLGSVVIQYGGRREAFRTLVSPRFMEKVFLKDFEKVKQLGADAMAFGDGMGALLNSDFNDRYASTREEVKQLQENLFGQSVDLLGSAQADSANAYAWKYVNHLSGVPIENSFDLFVDETVPFMQIALHGLISYSSEFANISDNYTAYLLKNVEYGSIPSFMLTYAASQDLIGTRSLYNFYSTHYKDWAEEVAMQYSRFNDALHDVQDQMIVHHQALAAGVYETTYENGKRIIVNYNETPFNQGGVQVKAQDFAVVKGGGA
;
A
#
# COMPACT_ATOMS: atom_id res chain seq x y z
N MET A 1 1.16 11.22 -57.13
CA MET A 1 2.00 10.53 -58.13
C MET A 1 2.51 9.22 -57.53
N ARG A 2 2.17 8.07 -58.12
CA ARG A 2 2.62 6.74 -57.66
C ARG A 2 3.99 6.43 -58.27
N VAL A 3 4.99 6.18 -57.43
CA VAL A 3 6.31 5.71 -57.87
C VAL A 3 6.22 4.22 -58.21
N PRO A 4 6.75 3.75 -59.37
CA PRO A 4 6.62 2.36 -59.80
C PRO A 4 7.42 1.39 -58.93
N ALA A 5 6.86 0.20 -58.70
CA ALA A 5 7.40 -0.86 -57.83
C ALA A 5 8.83 -1.33 -58.15
N ARG A 6 9.34 -1.05 -59.36
CA ARG A 6 10.74 -1.35 -59.75
C ARG A 6 11.77 -0.42 -59.09
N LEU A 7 11.42 0.82 -58.74
CA LEU A 7 12.34 1.72 -58.03
C LEU A 7 12.52 1.35 -56.55
N LYS A 8 11.48 0.78 -55.91
CA LYS A 8 11.57 0.27 -54.53
C LYS A 8 12.51 -0.94 -54.40
N ARG A 9 12.55 -1.82 -55.41
CA ARG A 9 13.47 -2.98 -55.42
C ARG A 9 14.93 -2.59 -55.67
N MET A 10 15.19 -1.52 -56.44
CA MET A 10 16.55 -1.02 -56.60
C MET A 10 17.09 -0.37 -55.33
N LEU A 11 16.29 0.44 -54.62
CA LEU A 11 16.71 1.08 -53.36
C LEU A 11 17.00 0.07 -52.22
N ILE A 12 16.28 -1.06 -52.19
CA ILE A 12 16.53 -2.13 -51.20
C ILE A 12 17.80 -2.91 -51.53
N LEU A 13 18.13 -3.14 -52.81
CA LEU A 13 19.39 -3.80 -53.18
C LEU A 13 20.61 -2.91 -52.93
N THR A 14 20.52 -1.60 -53.15
CA THR A 14 21.65 -0.69 -52.92
C THR A 14 21.97 -0.51 -51.43
N LEU A 15 20.97 -0.62 -50.54
CA LEU A 15 21.20 -0.59 -49.09
C LEU A 15 21.84 -1.89 -48.56
N ILE A 16 21.48 -3.05 -49.12
CA ILE A 16 22.04 -4.35 -48.71
C ILE A 16 23.52 -4.47 -49.15
N VAL A 17 23.87 -3.96 -50.34
CA VAL A 17 25.28 -3.95 -50.81
C VAL A 17 26.15 -2.93 -50.06
N ALA A 18 25.57 -1.83 -49.56
CA ALA A 18 26.29 -0.87 -48.72
C ALA A 18 26.59 -1.41 -47.30
N MET A 19 25.71 -2.24 -46.72
CA MET A 19 25.94 -2.82 -45.39
C MET A 19 26.89 -4.02 -45.38
N THR A 20 26.99 -4.80 -46.48
CA THR A 20 27.98 -5.89 -46.59
C THR A 20 29.40 -5.42 -46.91
N SER A 21 29.58 -4.15 -47.28
CA SER A 21 30.90 -3.58 -47.61
C SER A 21 31.61 -2.93 -46.40
N ALA A 22 30.92 -2.79 -45.25
CA ALA A 22 31.46 -2.14 -44.06
C ALA A 22 31.82 -3.12 -42.92
N THR A 23 31.69 -4.44 -43.13
CA THR A 23 32.02 -5.48 -42.13
C THR A 23 33.23 -6.35 -42.51
N ILE A 24 33.97 -6.00 -43.57
CA ILE A 24 35.21 -6.70 -43.97
C ILE A 24 36.42 -5.77 -43.82
N VAL A 25 36.65 -5.21 -42.63
CA VAL A 25 37.98 -4.83 -42.12
C VAL A 25 37.88 -4.98 -40.59
N THR A 26 38.86 -5.63 -39.95
CA THR A 26 38.91 -6.01 -38.51
C THR A 26 38.18 -7.27 -38.04
N TYR A 27 38.43 -8.42 -38.68
CA TYR A 27 38.61 -9.69 -37.94
C TYR A 27 39.67 -10.55 -38.63
N SER A 28 40.93 -10.26 -38.33
CA SER A 28 42.05 -11.18 -38.61
C SER A 28 43.13 -10.94 -37.57
N ASN A 29 43.02 -11.63 -36.43
CA ASN A 29 44.13 -12.16 -35.63
C ASN A 29 43.60 -12.57 -34.25
N ALA A 30 43.30 -13.87 -34.09
CA ALA A 30 43.53 -14.60 -32.84
C ALA A 30 43.00 -16.03 -33.01
N ALA A 31 43.82 -16.90 -33.60
CA ALA A 31 43.69 -18.33 -33.40
C ALA A 31 45.10 -18.90 -33.21
N LYS A 32 45.25 -19.75 -32.19
CA LYS A 32 46.44 -20.47 -31.69
C LYS A 32 47.19 -19.78 -30.55
N THR A 33 47.00 -20.24 -29.31
CA THR A 33 47.79 -21.33 -28.68
C THR A 33 47.24 -21.68 -27.29
N ASN A 34 47.44 -22.95 -26.91
CA ASN A 34 47.05 -23.61 -25.66
C ASN A 34 47.77 -23.11 -24.40
N GLU A 35 47.13 -23.42 -23.26
CA GLU A 35 47.66 -23.79 -21.93
C GLU A 35 48.15 -22.72 -20.93
N SER A 36 47.61 -22.90 -19.71
CA SER A 36 48.07 -22.46 -18.39
C SER A 36 47.94 -20.97 -18.03
N THR A 37 47.05 -20.64 -17.09
CA THR A 37 47.40 -20.05 -15.77
C THR A 37 46.14 -19.69 -14.99
N GLU A 38 45.87 -20.48 -13.96
CA GLU A 38 44.76 -20.34 -13.00
C GLU A 38 45.09 -19.36 -11.84
N ASP A 39 46.18 -18.60 -11.93
CA ASP A 39 46.75 -17.88 -10.76
C ASP A 39 46.84 -16.35 -10.90
N LYS A 40 46.03 -15.75 -11.78
CA LYS A 40 45.93 -14.27 -11.92
C LYS A 40 44.51 -13.70 -11.83
N ALA A 41 43.50 -14.51 -11.52
CA ALA A 41 42.12 -14.06 -11.37
C ALA A 41 41.77 -13.57 -9.95
N GLN A 42 42.57 -13.91 -8.93
CA GLN A 42 42.25 -13.57 -7.54
C GLN A 42 42.74 -12.18 -7.08
N GLY A 43 43.74 -11.59 -7.75
CA GLY A 43 44.25 -10.25 -7.40
C GLY A 43 43.37 -9.08 -7.91
N THR A 44 42.72 -9.25 -9.06
CA THR A 44 41.96 -8.16 -9.71
C THR A 44 40.52 -8.07 -9.18
N GLN A 45 39.96 -9.16 -8.64
CA GLN A 45 38.63 -9.14 -7.99
C GLN A 45 38.66 -8.58 -6.56
N ALA A 46 39.80 -8.64 -5.87
CA ALA A 46 39.94 -8.06 -4.53
C ALA A 46 40.02 -6.51 -4.58
N ALA A 47 40.77 -5.96 -5.54
CA ALA A 47 40.91 -4.51 -5.70
C ALA A 47 39.62 -3.81 -6.18
N ILE A 48 38.81 -4.48 -7.01
CA ILE A 48 37.52 -3.94 -7.49
C ILE A 48 36.44 -4.04 -6.40
N LYS A 49 36.51 -5.02 -5.50
CA LYS A 49 35.56 -5.12 -4.36
C LYS A 49 35.85 -4.09 -3.26
N GLU A 50 37.11 -3.76 -3.00
CA GLU A 50 37.48 -2.69 -2.04
C GLU A 50 37.09 -1.30 -2.55
N GLU A 51 37.29 -1.01 -3.85
CA GLU A 51 36.94 0.29 -4.44
C GLU A 51 35.42 0.49 -4.62
N MET A 52 34.64 -0.59 -4.75
CA MET A 52 33.16 -0.54 -4.79
C MET A 52 32.51 -0.53 -3.40
N ALA A 53 33.18 -1.05 -2.37
CA ALA A 53 32.70 -0.95 -0.98
C ALA A 53 32.87 0.48 -0.43
N ASP A 54 34.04 1.10 -0.69
CA ASP A 54 34.32 2.48 -0.25
C ASP A 54 33.43 3.53 -0.96
N GLN A 55 33.01 3.26 -2.19
CA GLN A 55 32.08 4.13 -2.93
C GLN A 55 30.61 3.95 -2.52
N ARG A 56 30.21 2.75 -2.03
CA ARG A 56 28.88 2.51 -1.45
C ARG A 56 28.75 3.11 -0.06
N ASP A 57 29.74 2.92 0.81
CA ASP A 57 29.73 3.49 2.16
C ASP A 57 29.80 5.02 2.15
N GLN A 58 30.47 5.64 1.15
CA GLN A 58 30.46 7.09 0.95
C GLN A 58 29.17 7.63 0.31
N ALA A 59 28.39 6.81 -0.39
CA ALA A 59 27.10 7.19 -0.95
C ALA A 59 26.00 7.07 0.11
N ASP A 60 25.94 5.95 0.83
CA ASP A 60 24.96 5.70 1.89
C ASP A 60 25.15 6.65 3.10
N SER A 61 26.41 6.99 3.45
CA SER A 61 26.68 7.98 4.50
C SER A 61 26.33 9.42 4.10
N LYS A 62 26.43 9.77 2.80
CA LYS A 62 26.03 11.10 2.30
C LYS A 62 24.52 11.22 2.14
N GLU A 63 23.82 10.12 1.87
CA GLU A 63 22.36 10.10 1.72
C GLU A 63 21.67 10.06 3.10
N ALA A 64 22.20 9.28 4.05
CA ALA A 64 21.77 9.32 5.45
C ALA A 64 22.03 10.68 6.12
N ALA A 65 23.17 11.33 5.84
CA ALA A 65 23.47 12.67 6.34
C ALA A 65 22.53 13.75 5.78
N LYS A 66 22.07 13.60 4.54
CA LYS A 66 21.19 14.59 3.88
C LYS A 66 19.74 14.50 4.34
N VAL A 67 19.27 13.29 4.66
CA VAL A 67 17.97 13.07 5.31
C VAL A 67 18.01 13.54 6.78
N SER A 68 19.15 13.40 7.47
CA SER A 68 19.32 13.93 8.82
C SER A 68 19.48 15.46 8.88
N ASP A 69 20.13 16.08 7.91
CA ASP A 69 20.36 17.53 7.91
C ASP A 69 19.05 18.32 7.62
N GLU A 70 18.15 17.80 6.78
CA GLU A 70 16.83 18.44 6.57
C GLU A 70 15.91 18.34 7.81
N ALA A 71 16.13 17.37 8.71
CA ALA A 71 15.43 17.27 9.99
C ALA A 71 16.08 18.13 11.10
N ILE A 72 17.38 18.44 10.99
CA ILE A 72 18.15 19.17 12.03
C ILE A 72 18.17 20.69 11.78
N GLU A 73 18.00 21.16 10.55
CA GLU A 73 17.99 22.61 10.24
C GLU A 73 16.75 23.37 10.75
N ALA A 74 15.70 22.67 11.21
CA ALA A 74 14.52 23.29 11.81
C ALA A 74 14.69 23.64 13.32
N GLY A 75 15.82 23.27 13.95
CA GLY A 75 15.96 23.29 15.42
C GLY A 75 17.05 24.17 16.03
N LYS A 76 17.83 24.96 15.26
CA LYS A 76 18.94 25.74 15.84
C LYS A 76 19.10 27.14 15.26
N GLN A 77 18.56 28.12 15.98
CA GLN A 77 18.97 29.53 16.14
C GLN A 77 17.83 30.15 16.98
N GLU A 78 17.96 30.52 18.25
CA GLU A 78 18.91 31.45 18.87
C GLU A 78 19.06 31.10 20.36
N ASP A 79 20.29 30.92 20.85
CA ASP A 79 20.74 31.63 22.05
C ASP A 79 22.26 31.52 22.16
N SER A 80 22.96 32.62 21.95
CA SER A 80 24.40 32.71 22.14
C SER A 80 24.77 34.07 22.69
N GLN A 81 24.98 34.13 24.01
CA GLN A 81 25.98 35.01 24.59
C GLN A 81 26.75 34.28 25.70
N ALA A 82 28.04 34.09 25.42
CA ALA A 82 29.03 33.58 26.36
C ALA A 82 29.66 34.74 27.14
N GLY A 83 29.80 34.55 28.46
CA GLY A 83 30.67 35.33 29.33
C GLY A 83 31.58 34.37 30.11
N LYS A 84 32.89 34.52 29.89
CA LYS A 84 33.99 33.73 30.48
C LYS A 84 34.09 33.96 32.00
N ASP A 85 34.43 32.93 32.76
CA ASP A 85 35.60 33.00 33.64
C ASP A 85 36.15 31.62 34.03
N ALA A 86 37.47 31.56 34.25
CA ALA A 86 38.25 30.35 34.47
C ALA A 86 38.71 30.22 35.93
N GLY A 87 38.75 28.97 36.42
CA GLY A 87 39.75 28.53 37.40
C GLY A 87 39.26 28.29 38.83
N LYS A 88 39.13 27.01 39.22
CA LYS A 88 39.99 26.36 40.22
C LYS A 88 39.47 24.97 40.60
N THR A 89 40.37 24.01 40.47
CA THR A 89 40.31 22.67 41.05
C THR A 89 40.28 22.76 42.57
N THR A 90 39.26 22.19 43.21
CA THR A 90 39.34 21.69 44.58
C THR A 90 38.42 20.48 44.72
N ALA A 91 39.00 19.34 45.06
CA ALA A 91 38.28 18.14 45.47
C ALA A 91 37.70 18.38 46.88
N ALA A 92 36.39 18.17 47.04
CA ALA A 92 35.77 18.05 48.35
C ALA A 92 34.62 17.03 48.29
N SER A 93 34.85 15.97 49.06
CA SER A 93 33.95 14.98 49.65
C SER A 93 32.43 15.13 49.44
N ALA A 94 31.85 14.00 49.05
CA ALA A 94 30.43 13.70 49.07
C ALA A 94 29.73 14.12 50.37
N SER A 95 28.64 14.88 50.21
CA SER A 95 27.50 14.84 51.11
C SER A 95 26.29 14.48 50.26
N GLU A 96 25.77 13.29 50.50
CA GLU A 96 24.57 12.71 49.93
C GLU A 96 23.36 13.54 50.39
N GLN A 97 23.10 14.66 49.71
CA GLN A 97 21.81 15.33 49.79
C GLN A 97 20.84 14.51 48.94
N ALA A 98 19.91 13.83 49.61
CA ALA A 98 18.74 13.26 49.00
C ALA A 98 18.09 14.30 48.09
N LYS A 99 18.30 14.16 46.77
CA LYS A 99 17.55 14.92 45.77
C LYS A 99 16.09 14.59 46.00
N GLN A 100 15.31 15.59 46.40
CA GLN A 100 13.85 15.52 46.26
C GLN A 100 13.54 14.96 44.87
N PRO A 101 12.66 13.97 44.73
CA PRO A 101 12.28 13.48 43.41
C PRO A 101 11.83 14.68 42.60
N ALA A 102 12.51 14.94 41.48
CA ALA A 102 12.13 16.02 40.58
C ALA A 102 10.64 15.82 40.28
N LYS A 103 9.83 16.85 40.56
CA LYS A 103 8.40 16.80 40.23
C LYS A 103 8.29 16.49 38.74
N ASN A 104 7.77 15.31 38.42
CA ASN A 104 7.40 14.92 37.07
C ASN A 104 6.44 15.99 36.50
N SER A 105 6.76 16.52 35.31
CA SER A 105 5.96 17.59 34.69
C SER A 105 4.61 17.12 34.13
N TYR A 106 4.34 15.82 34.00
CA TYR A 106 3.14 15.26 33.35
C TYR A 106 1.84 15.92 33.83
N ALA A 107 1.62 15.98 35.15
CA ALA A 107 0.40 16.55 35.74
C ALA A 107 0.22 18.06 35.49
N SER A 108 1.29 18.76 35.06
CA SER A 108 1.21 20.17 34.64
C SER A 108 0.97 20.37 33.15
N LEU A 109 1.21 19.32 32.35
CA LEU A 109 1.06 19.35 30.89
C LEU A 109 -0.34 18.87 30.46
N PHE A 110 -0.87 17.83 31.11
CA PHE A 110 -2.11 17.17 30.69
C PHE A 110 -3.27 17.45 31.64
N PRO A 111 -4.53 17.47 31.14
CA PRO A 111 -5.71 17.63 32.00
C PRO A 111 -5.82 16.50 33.02
N ALA A 112 -6.15 16.85 34.27
CA ALA A 112 -6.45 15.87 35.30
C ALA A 112 -7.82 15.20 35.04
N ASP A 113 -7.97 13.95 35.44
CA ASP A 113 -9.21 13.15 35.21
C ASP A 113 -10.47 13.83 35.72
N GLN A 114 -10.38 14.59 36.81
CA GLN A 114 -11.51 15.32 37.39
C GLN A 114 -11.98 16.51 36.54
N ALA A 115 -11.21 16.93 35.53
CA ALA A 115 -11.60 17.97 34.59
C ALA A 115 -12.56 17.46 33.49
N PHE A 116 -12.63 16.14 33.29
CA PHE A 116 -13.47 15.54 32.26
C PHE A 116 -14.91 15.38 32.75
N GLN A 117 -15.86 15.83 31.92
CA GLN A 117 -17.30 15.67 32.15
C GLN A 117 -17.88 14.69 31.12
N LEU A 118 -18.91 13.95 31.51
CA LEU A 118 -19.60 13.03 30.62
C LEU A 118 -20.21 13.78 29.43
N ALA A 119 -19.85 13.39 28.21
CA ALA A 119 -20.41 13.92 26.96
C ALA A 119 -21.56 13.04 26.45
N SER A 120 -21.32 11.73 26.34
CA SER A 120 -22.33 10.75 25.95
C SER A 120 -21.94 9.35 26.46
N GLU A 121 -22.90 8.44 26.56
CA GLU A 121 -22.65 7.05 26.94
C GLU A 121 -23.70 6.08 26.37
N ASN A 122 -23.29 4.83 26.18
CA ASN A 122 -24.17 3.72 25.85
C ASN A 122 -23.88 2.52 26.78
N GLU A 123 -24.34 1.32 26.43
CA GLU A 123 -24.12 0.12 27.26
C GLU A 123 -22.63 -0.27 27.37
N LYS A 124 -21.82 -0.02 26.34
CA LYS A 124 -20.42 -0.47 26.24
C LYS A 124 -19.42 0.63 26.63
N LEU A 125 -19.70 1.88 26.30
CA LEU A 125 -18.74 2.97 26.32
C LEU A 125 -19.31 4.21 27.01
N ALA A 126 -18.44 5.00 27.63
CA ALA A 126 -18.72 6.37 28.05
C ALA A 126 -17.64 7.31 27.48
N LEU A 127 -18.07 8.35 26.80
CA LEU A 127 -17.22 9.42 26.27
C LEU A 127 -17.25 10.60 27.24
N LEU A 128 -16.08 11.01 27.72
CA LEU A 128 -15.90 12.17 28.59
C LEU A 128 -15.02 13.21 27.90
N VAL A 129 -15.28 14.50 28.10
CA VAL A 129 -14.57 15.61 27.44
C VAL A 129 -14.12 16.65 28.46
N ASP A 130 -12.92 17.20 28.27
CA ASP A 130 -12.48 18.44 28.91
C ASP A 130 -12.72 19.62 27.97
N ARG A 131 -13.69 20.47 28.32
CA ARG A 131 -14.07 21.64 27.52
C ARG A 131 -12.92 22.64 27.33
N LYS A 132 -11.95 22.69 28.25
CA LYS A 132 -10.86 23.67 28.20
C LYS A 132 -9.79 23.33 27.17
N THR A 133 -9.55 22.04 26.95
CA THR A 133 -8.51 21.58 26.02
C THR A 133 -9.07 20.91 24.78
N GLY A 134 -10.33 20.46 24.81
CA GLY A 134 -10.93 19.66 23.74
C GLY A 134 -10.44 18.21 23.73
N HIS A 135 -9.65 17.77 24.72
CA HIS A 135 -9.31 16.36 24.90
C HIS A 135 -10.50 15.56 25.41
N PHE A 136 -10.46 14.25 25.17
CA PHE A 136 -11.48 13.32 25.61
C PHE A 136 -10.87 12.05 26.20
N ILE A 137 -11.68 11.36 27.00
CA ILE A 137 -11.42 10.02 27.54
C ILE A 137 -12.57 9.12 27.13
N VAL A 138 -12.27 7.92 26.65
CA VAL A 138 -13.26 6.86 26.42
C VAL A 138 -13.09 5.81 27.49
N LYS A 139 -14.14 5.59 28.28
CA LYS A 139 -14.19 4.52 29.25
C LYS A 139 -14.95 3.33 28.69
N ASP A 140 -14.27 2.20 28.56
CA ASP A 140 -14.93 0.94 28.25
C ASP A 140 -15.57 0.38 29.52
N LYS A 141 -16.90 0.31 29.56
CA LYS A 141 -17.70 -0.17 30.70
C LYS A 141 -17.59 -1.68 30.88
N ARG A 142 -17.22 -2.43 29.84
CA ARG A 142 -17.06 -3.89 29.90
C ARG A 142 -15.82 -4.26 30.70
N SER A 143 -14.69 -3.61 30.41
CA SER A 143 -13.39 -3.89 31.02
C SER A 143 -13.04 -2.94 32.17
N GLY A 144 -13.59 -1.72 32.19
CA GLY A 144 -13.24 -0.63 33.10
C GLY A 144 -12.04 0.20 32.64
N GLN A 145 -11.50 -0.10 31.46
CA GLN A 145 -10.32 0.53 30.88
C GLN A 145 -10.63 1.94 30.35
N GLU A 146 -9.63 2.83 30.36
CA GLU A 146 -9.75 4.20 29.91
C GLU A 146 -8.75 4.51 28.79
N TRP A 147 -9.24 5.06 27.70
CA TRP A 147 -8.47 5.48 26.53
C TRP A 147 -8.45 6.99 26.45
N ARG A 148 -7.24 7.57 26.47
CA ARG A 148 -7.04 9.01 26.50
C ARG A 148 -6.67 9.50 25.11
N SER A 149 -7.22 10.64 24.68
CA SER A 149 -6.83 11.28 23.42
C SER A 149 -5.47 12.03 23.47
N PHE A 150 -4.72 11.80 24.55
CA PHE A 150 -3.39 12.29 24.86
C PHE A 150 -2.60 11.14 25.54
N PRO A 151 -1.26 11.21 25.60
CA PRO A 151 -0.44 10.09 26.05
C PRO A 151 -0.69 9.67 27.52
N ASP A 152 -0.56 8.38 27.81
CA ASP A 152 -0.72 7.84 29.17
C ASP A 152 0.39 8.31 30.14
N SER A 153 0.06 8.44 31.42
CA SER A 153 0.98 8.94 32.45
C SER A 153 2.09 7.94 32.85
N TYR A 154 1.85 6.64 32.63
CA TYR A 154 2.74 5.59 33.07
C TYR A 154 4.04 5.59 32.28
N GLY A 155 5.16 5.60 33.00
CA GLY A 155 6.49 5.63 32.41
C GLY A 155 6.94 7.00 31.89
N TRP A 156 6.17 8.09 32.11
CA TRP A 156 6.59 9.41 31.65
C TRP A 156 7.95 9.83 32.23
N ASN A 157 8.86 10.24 31.35
CA ASN A 157 10.15 10.82 31.70
C ASN A 157 10.40 12.13 30.94
N ASP A 158 10.64 13.20 31.69
CA ASP A 158 10.89 14.53 31.15
C ASP A 158 12.11 14.63 30.23
N LYS A 159 13.11 13.76 30.43
CA LYS A 159 14.37 13.76 29.67
C LYS A 159 14.23 13.14 28.29
N ASP A 160 13.22 12.28 28.10
CA ASP A 160 13.01 11.54 26.87
C ASP A 160 12.13 12.32 25.88
N ASN A 161 11.76 13.56 26.23
CA ASN A 161 10.89 14.42 25.42
C ASN A 161 11.46 15.83 25.31
N THR A 162 11.62 16.32 24.08
CA THR A 162 11.95 17.71 23.81
C THR A 162 10.79 18.63 24.16
N ASN A 163 11.04 19.93 24.35
CA ASN A 163 9.97 20.91 24.59
C ASN A 163 8.95 20.96 23.43
N ALA A 164 9.40 20.79 22.19
CA ALA A 164 8.52 20.71 21.03
C ALA A 164 7.58 19.51 21.12
N TRP A 165 8.12 18.31 21.39
CA TRP A 165 7.29 17.11 21.57
C TRP A 165 6.33 17.19 22.75
N LYS A 166 6.73 17.83 23.86
CA LYS A 166 5.80 18.11 24.97
C LYS A 166 4.60 18.93 24.53
N LYS A 167 4.78 19.92 23.66
CA LYS A 167 3.66 20.72 23.12
C LYS A 167 2.82 19.95 22.11
N HIS A 168 3.44 19.16 21.24
CA HIS A 168 2.70 18.30 20.32
C HIS A 168 1.83 17.28 21.05
N MET A 169 2.35 16.65 22.11
CA MET A 169 1.59 15.70 22.92
C MET A 169 0.40 16.32 23.65
N GLN A 170 0.49 17.58 24.06
CA GLN A 170 -0.60 18.34 24.68
C GLN A 170 -1.68 18.79 23.68
N SER A 171 -1.44 18.65 22.38
CA SER A 171 -2.29 19.24 21.35
C SER A 171 -3.25 18.19 20.77
N PRO A 172 -4.57 18.43 20.81
CA PRO A 172 -5.53 17.68 20.01
C PRO A 172 -5.26 17.71 18.50
N LEU A 173 -4.60 18.77 18.00
CA LEU A 173 -4.41 18.97 16.58
C LEU A 173 -2.94 19.24 16.25
N PHE A 174 -2.37 18.40 15.40
CA PHE A 174 -1.06 18.62 14.79
C PHE A 174 -1.26 19.13 13.36
N ILE A 175 -0.54 20.19 12.99
CA ILE A 175 -0.75 20.90 11.73
C ILE A 175 0.56 21.02 10.98
N LYS A 176 0.59 20.48 9.77
CA LYS A 176 1.59 20.85 8.77
C LYS A 176 1.00 21.92 7.87
N TYR A 177 1.74 22.99 7.61
CA TYR A 177 1.30 24.09 6.75
C TYR A 177 2.44 24.62 5.89
N VAL A 178 2.08 25.19 4.74
CA VAL A 178 3.01 25.86 3.83
C VAL A 178 2.84 27.36 3.94
N GLU A 179 3.94 28.10 3.94
CA GLU A 179 3.93 29.55 3.70
C GLU A 179 4.25 29.82 2.23
N PHE A 180 3.28 30.30 1.46
CA PHE A 180 3.47 30.65 0.05
C PHE A 180 4.22 31.98 -0.08
N ASN A 181 5.55 31.90 -0.07
CA ASN A 181 6.46 33.04 -0.20
C ASN A 181 7.09 33.10 -1.61
N VAL A 182 7.44 34.30 -2.06
CA VAL A 182 7.98 34.58 -3.41
C VAL A 182 9.33 33.90 -3.68
N ARG A 183 10.09 33.50 -2.65
CA ARG A 183 11.45 32.91 -2.81
C ARG A 183 11.52 31.38 -2.78
N LYS A 184 10.78 30.73 -1.86
CA LYS A 184 10.68 29.26 -1.73
C LYS A 184 9.54 28.94 -0.77
N ASP A 185 8.68 28.00 -1.16
CA ASP A 185 7.66 27.45 -0.26
C ASP A 185 8.33 26.66 0.86
N GLN A 186 7.96 26.95 2.11
CA GLN A 186 8.48 26.26 3.29
C GLN A 186 7.36 25.50 3.98
N MET A 187 7.54 24.18 4.14
CA MET A 187 6.70 23.36 5.02
C MET A 187 7.09 23.64 6.47
N LYS A 188 6.11 23.86 7.32
CA LYS A 188 6.26 24.10 8.75
C LYS A 188 5.28 23.26 9.54
N GLU A 189 5.61 23.05 10.80
CA GLU A 189 4.78 22.31 11.74
C GLU A 189 4.35 23.22 12.88
N THR A 190 3.12 23.04 13.34
CA THR A 190 2.55 23.77 14.47
C THR A 190 1.46 22.92 15.14
N ASN A 191 0.88 23.45 16.20
CA ASN A 191 -0.14 22.80 17.00
C ASN A 191 -0.98 23.85 17.75
N VAL A 192 -2.09 23.45 18.37
CA VAL A 192 -2.99 24.43 19.02
C VAL A 192 -2.37 25.09 20.25
N ILE A 193 -1.37 24.46 20.88
CA ILE A 193 -0.66 25.01 22.04
C ILE A 193 0.28 26.14 21.60
N ASP A 194 1.08 25.93 20.55
CA ASP A 194 1.98 26.94 20.00
C ASP A 194 1.24 28.13 19.39
N GLN A 195 0.07 27.87 18.79
CA GLN A 195 -0.78 28.94 18.24
C GLN A 195 -1.69 29.60 19.26
N LYS A 196 -1.71 29.12 20.51
CA LYS A 196 -2.62 29.59 21.57
C LYS A 196 -4.08 29.63 21.06
N ALA A 197 -4.51 28.54 20.44
CA ALA A 197 -5.82 28.48 19.80
C ALA A 197 -6.94 28.74 20.81
N ALA A 198 -7.97 29.48 20.39
CA ALA A 198 -9.23 29.56 21.10
C ALA A 198 -10.08 28.32 20.77
N ILE A 199 -10.84 27.85 21.76
CA ILE A 199 -11.88 26.83 21.56
C ILE A 199 -13.21 27.57 21.51
N GLU A 200 -13.76 27.67 20.31
CA GLU A 200 -15.02 28.34 20.03
C GLU A 200 -16.12 27.32 19.71
N GLN A 201 -17.37 27.77 19.75
CA GLN A 201 -18.54 26.98 19.33
C GLN A 201 -18.62 25.59 20.00
N PHE A 202 -18.12 25.47 21.24
CA PHE A 202 -18.23 24.22 21.98
C PHE A 202 -19.70 23.90 22.28
N GLU A 203 -20.13 22.73 21.85
CA GLU A 203 -21.49 22.22 22.01
C GLU A 203 -21.46 20.72 22.37
N MET A 204 -22.28 20.31 23.33
CA MET A 204 -22.56 18.89 23.56
C MET A 204 -23.66 18.45 22.60
N THR A 205 -23.48 17.29 21.98
CA THR A 205 -24.49 16.66 21.13
C THR A 205 -25.05 15.41 21.82
N ASP A 206 -26.13 14.82 21.29
CA ASP A 206 -26.69 13.58 21.84
C ASP A 206 -25.67 12.42 21.83
N SER A 207 -24.77 12.41 20.85
CA SER A 207 -23.74 11.39 20.68
C SER A 207 -22.35 11.82 21.18
N GLY A 208 -22.11 13.06 21.59
CA GLY A 208 -20.77 13.49 21.99
C GLY A 208 -20.61 15.00 22.05
N PHE A 209 -19.66 15.56 21.30
CA PHE A 209 -19.43 17.01 21.29
C PHE A 209 -18.86 17.53 19.97
N LYS A 210 -19.06 18.83 19.76
CA LYS A 210 -18.49 19.63 18.68
C LYS A 210 -17.73 20.81 19.25
N LEU A 211 -16.65 21.21 18.58
CA LEU A 211 -15.93 22.43 18.90
C LEU A 211 -15.13 22.91 17.69
N THR A 212 -14.69 24.16 17.73
CA THR A 212 -13.85 24.76 16.69
C THR A 212 -12.55 25.25 17.29
N PHE A 213 -11.42 24.77 16.78
CA PHE A 213 -10.10 25.33 17.10
C PHE A 213 -9.84 26.54 16.20
N GLU A 214 -9.76 27.73 16.78
CA GLU A 214 -9.45 28.98 16.08
C GLU A 214 -8.03 29.46 16.41
N MET A 215 -7.20 29.61 15.38
CA MET A 215 -5.82 30.10 15.46
C MET A 215 -5.69 31.40 14.68
N SER A 216 -6.29 32.48 15.21
CA SER A 216 -6.50 33.75 14.50
C SER A 216 -5.20 34.40 13.99
N ASN A 217 -4.06 34.18 14.67
CA ASN A 217 -2.75 34.71 14.25
C ASN A 217 -2.33 34.27 12.84
N ILE A 218 -2.69 33.03 12.46
CA ILE A 218 -2.38 32.43 11.16
C ILE A 218 -3.63 32.17 10.30
N GLY A 219 -4.82 32.48 10.82
CA GLY A 219 -6.10 32.39 10.11
C GLY A 219 -6.64 30.98 9.94
N PHE A 220 -6.17 30.02 10.74
CA PHE A 220 -6.67 28.64 10.67
C PHE A 220 -7.91 28.48 11.56
N VAL A 221 -8.95 27.86 11.02
CA VAL A 221 -10.19 27.51 11.72
C VAL A 221 -10.49 26.05 11.40
N VAL A 222 -10.49 25.20 12.43
CA VAL A 222 -10.66 23.75 12.27
C VAL A 222 -11.82 23.28 13.14
N PRO A 223 -13.02 23.16 12.58
CA PRO A 223 -14.18 22.58 13.25
C PRO A 223 -14.04 21.05 13.33
N ILE A 224 -14.37 20.49 14.48
CA ILE A 224 -14.32 19.05 14.73
C ILE A 224 -15.59 18.54 15.42
N GLU A 225 -15.83 17.24 15.25
CA GLU A 225 -16.83 16.47 15.97
C GLU A 225 -16.19 15.21 16.55
N VAL A 226 -16.56 14.88 17.79
CA VAL A 226 -16.26 13.59 18.41
C VAL A 226 -17.57 12.96 18.83
N SER A 227 -17.94 11.86 18.18
CA SER A 227 -19.21 11.17 18.40
C SER A 227 -19.00 9.74 18.89
N LEU A 228 -19.82 9.34 19.85
CA LEU A 228 -19.90 8.00 20.39
C LEU A 228 -20.96 7.19 19.63
N HIS A 229 -20.56 5.99 19.24
CA HIS A 229 -21.40 4.97 18.62
C HIS A 229 -21.32 3.68 19.44
N ASP A 230 -21.99 2.61 18.97
CA ASP A 230 -22.16 1.37 19.74
C ASP A 230 -20.87 0.84 20.40
N ASP A 231 -19.80 0.66 19.63
CA ASP A 231 -18.51 0.14 20.10
C ASP A 231 -17.29 0.95 19.63
N TYR A 232 -17.51 2.15 19.09
CA TYR A 232 -16.46 3.03 18.63
C TYR A 232 -16.73 4.51 18.94
N VAL A 233 -15.66 5.29 18.90
CA VAL A 233 -15.72 6.76 18.85
C VAL A 233 -15.21 7.21 17.49
N GLU A 234 -15.96 8.09 16.83
CA GLU A 234 -15.55 8.72 15.56
C GLU A 234 -15.03 10.12 15.84
N THR A 235 -13.84 10.42 15.33
CA THR A 235 -13.29 11.78 15.31
C THR A 235 -13.36 12.30 13.90
N LYS A 236 -13.93 13.49 13.71
CA LYS A 236 -14.21 14.07 12.41
C LYS A 236 -13.70 15.50 12.33
N ILE A 237 -12.95 15.82 11.26
CA ILE A 237 -12.68 17.21 10.82
C ILE A 237 -13.78 17.56 9.83
N ILE A 238 -14.51 18.63 10.12
CA ILE A 238 -15.68 19.06 9.35
C ILE A 238 -15.24 20.08 8.30
N GLU A 239 -15.67 19.88 7.05
CA GLU A 239 -15.40 20.77 5.92
C GLU A 239 -16.13 22.11 6.07
N ASP A 240 -17.38 22.08 6.53
CA ASP A 240 -18.16 23.28 6.78
C ASP A 240 -17.54 24.13 7.89
N GLY A 241 -17.29 25.40 7.61
CA GLY A 241 -16.59 26.33 8.49
C GLY A 241 -15.05 26.18 8.52
N PHE A 242 -14.47 25.20 7.83
CA PHE A 242 -13.02 25.01 7.77
C PHE A 242 -12.33 26.14 7.00
N LYS A 243 -11.42 26.86 7.68
CA LYS A 243 -10.53 27.86 7.06
C LYS A 243 -9.08 27.40 7.18
N ASP A 244 -8.41 27.33 6.05
CA ASP A 244 -7.03 26.86 5.95
C ASP A 244 -6.01 27.99 5.95
N GLY A 245 -6.43 29.23 6.20
CA GLY A 245 -5.59 30.43 6.24
C GLY A 245 -6.43 31.70 6.13
N LYS A 246 -5.77 32.85 6.32
CA LYS A 246 -6.40 34.18 6.16
C LYS A 246 -6.95 34.41 4.75
N SER A 247 -8.11 35.03 4.64
CA SER A 247 -8.68 35.53 3.37
C SER A 247 -7.81 36.63 2.77
N GLU A 248 -8.05 36.99 1.51
CA GLU A 248 -7.33 38.10 0.88
C GLU A 248 -7.55 39.43 1.60
N GLU A 249 -8.76 39.66 2.11
CA GLU A 249 -9.10 40.85 2.89
C GLU A 249 -8.40 40.84 4.26
N GLU A 250 -8.38 39.70 4.95
CA GLU A 250 -7.70 39.55 6.25
C GLU A 250 -6.18 39.72 6.11
N MET A 251 -5.58 39.22 5.02
CA MET A 251 -4.15 39.44 4.74
C MET A 251 -3.87 40.93 4.50
N LYS A 252 -4.67 41.64 3.69
CA LYS A 252 -4.49 43.08 3.46
C LYS A 252 -4.62 43.90 4.75
N ALA A 253 -5.63 43.60 5.56
CA ALA A 253 -5.82 44.26 6.85
C ALA A 253 -4.61 44.05 7.78
N TYR A 254 -4.07 42.83 7.83
CA TYR A 254 -2.86 42.53 8.61
C TYR A 254 -1.63 43.31 8.09
N GLU A 255 -1.47 43.42 6.77
CA GLU A 255 -0.37 44.17 6.15
C GLU A 255 -0.47 45.67 6.43
N GLU A 256 -1.68 46.22 6.43
CA GLU A 256 -1.96 47.62 6.78
C GLU A 256 -1.72 47.91 8.27
N GLU A 257 -2.12 47.02 9.17
CA GLU A 257 -1.97 47.19 10.61
C GLU A 257 -0.52 47.01 11.10
N THR A 258 0.20 46.04 10.52
CA THR A 258 1.52 45.63 11.03
C THR A 258 2.70 46.14 10.22
N GLU A 259 2.44 46.76 9.05
CA GLU A 259 3.43 47.13 8.04
C GLU A 259 4.32 45.94 7.57
N LYS A 260 3.88 44.70 7.81
CA LYS A 260 4.59 43.47 7.44
C LYS A 260 3.76 42.65 6.47
N LYS A 261 4.41 42.14 5.42
CA LYS A 261 3.79 41.23 4.46
C LYS A 261 3.27 39.97 5.16
N ASP A 262 2.04 39.55 4.85
CA ASP A 262 1.53 38.27 5.31
C ASP A 262 2.27 37.11 4.59
N LYS A 263 2.51 36.03 5.32
CA LYS A 263 3.28 34.88 4.79
C LYS A 263 2.43 33.92 3.97
N ASN A 264 1.13 34.18 3.86
CA ASN A 264 0.15 33.34 3.17
C ASN A 264 0.25 31.88 3.64
N ALA A 265 0.10 31.69 4.96
CA ALA A 265 0.12 30.38 5.59
C ALA A 265 -1.13 29.59 5.15
N ARG A 266 -0.93 28.35 4.72
CA ARG A 266 -1.98 27.45 4.23
C ARG A 266 -1.80 26.03 4.74
N ILE A 267 -2.85 25.43 5.30
CA ILE A 267 -2.80 24.06 5.83
C ILE A 267 -2.43 23.07 4.72
N ALA A 268 -1.47 22.20 5.01
CA ALA A 268 -1.02 21.14 4.11
C ALA A 268 -1.45 19.75 4.59
N ALA A 269 -1.39 19.47 5.90
CA ALA A 269 -1.90 18.23 6.48
C ALA A 269 -2.31 18.41 7.94
N LEU A 270 -3.24 17.57 8.41
CA LEU A 270 -3.72 17.55 9.79
C LEU A 270 -3.66 16.15 10.40
N ARG A 271 -3.30 16.06 11.68
CA ARG A 271 -3.50 14.87 12.52
C ARG A 271 -4.38 15.28 13.69
N LEU A 272 -5.53 14.62 13.83
CA LEU A 272 -6.50 14.87 14.88
C LEU A 272 -6.39 13.77 15.95
N TYR A 273 -6.13 14.16 17.19
CA TYR A 273 -5.85 13.31 18.34
C TYR A 273 -4.76 12.24 18.09
N PRO A 274 -3.56 12.63 17.62
CA PRO A 274 -2.54 11.66 17.18
C PRO A 274 -2.04 10.71 18.28
N PHE A 275 -2.25 11.04 19.55
CA PHE A 275 -1.80 10.25 20.70
C PHE A 275 -2.92 9.45 21.36
N LEU A 276 -4.07 9.27 20.70
CA LEU A 276 -5.14 8.42 21.22
C LEU A 276 -4.63 7.00 21.45
N GLY A 277 -4.62 6.58 22.72
CA GLY A 277 -4.13 5.25 23.11
C GLY A 277 -2.61 5.07 23.09
N ALA A 278 -1.82 6.15 23.06
CA ALA A 278 -0.36 6.08 23.06
C ALA A 278 0.20 5.59 24.42
N TYR A 279 1.11 4.61 24.38
CA TYR A 279 1.74 4.00 25.56
C TYR A 279 3.27 3.99 25.48
N THR A 280 3.94 4.08 26.62
CA THR A 280 5.40 3.92 26.69
C THR A 280 5.79 2.45 26.61
N SER A 281 7.03 2.16 26.22
CA SER A 281 7.55 0.79 26.26
C SER A 281 7.80 0.27 27.69
N GLU A 282 7.49 1.04 28.74
CA GLU A 282 7.50 0.51 30.11
C GLU A 282 6.44 -0.59 30.32
N GLN A 283 5.44 -0.65 29.44
CA GLN A 283 4.48 -1.75 29.31
C GLN A 283 4.87 -2.63 28.10
N GLU A 284 5.72 -3.64 28.27
CA GLU A 284 6.26 -4.40 27.13
C GLU A 284 5.25 -5.35 26.44
N ASP A 285 4.16 -5.74 27.11
CA ASP A 285 3.10 -6.53 26.45
C ASP A 285 2.22 -5.63 25.58
N GLY A 286 2.71 -5.23 24.42
CA GLY A 286 1.99 -4.38 23.51
C GLY A 286 2.65 -4.25 22.15
N TYR A 287 1.90 -3.77 21.18
CA TYR A 287 2.39 -3.54 19.82
C TYR A 287 1.57 -2.47 19.10
N LEU A 288 2.18 -1.87 18.08
CA LEU A 288 1.47 -1.16 17.01
C LEU A 288 1.13 -2.14 15.91
N PHE A 289 -0.09 -2.08 15.38
CA PHE A 289 -0.49 -2.77 14.16
C PHE A 289 -0.48 -1.78 12.99
N ILE A 290 0.21 -2.15 11.91
CA ILE A 290 0.23 -1.41 10.65
C ILE A 290 -0.24 -2.32 9.49
N PRO A 291 -0.94 -1.76 8.49
CA PRO A 291 -1.48 -2.51 7.35
C PRO A 291 -0.42 -2.72 6.24
N ASP A 292 0.83 -3.00 6.62
CA ASP A 292 1.91 -3.28 5.68
C ASP A 292 1.84 -4.75 5.21
N GLY A 293 1.70 -4.95 3.90
CA GLY A 293 1.43 -6.25 3.29
C GLY A 293 0.15 -6.91 3.83
N PRO A 294 0.20 -8.17 4.31
CA PRO A 294 -0.96 -8.83 4.94
C PRO A 294 -1.31 -8.21 6.31
N GLY A 295 -0.43 -7.40 6.89
CA GLY A 295 -0.53 -6.90 8.25
C GLY A 295 0.74 -7.20 9.05
N THR A 296 1.15 -6.24 9.88
CA THR A 296 2.44 -6.27 10.54
C THR A 296 2.37 -5.68 11.95
N LEU A 297 3.12 -6.26 12.88
CA LEU A 297 3.22 -5.83 14.28
C LEU A 297 4.61 -5.22 14.57
N ILE A 298 4.59 -4.09 15.27
CA ILE A 298 5.77 -3.45 15.85
C ILE A 298 5.64 -3.56 17.37
N GLN A 299 6.42 -4.45 17.98
CA GLN A 299 6.36 -4.77 19.40
C GLN A 299 6.91 -3.62 20.25
N PHE A 300 6.32 -3.40 21.42
CA PHE A 300 6.83 -2.44 22.40
C PHE A 300 8.14 -2.96 22.99
N GLN A 301 9.20 -2.16 22.89
CA GLN A 301 10.55 -2.56 23.30
C GLN A 301 11.22 -1.44 24.08
N LYS A 302 11.66 -1.72 25.31
CA LYS A 302 12.45 -0.77 26.10
C LYS A 302 13.82 -0.54 25.48
N ASP A 303 14.44 -1.60 24.97
CA ASP A 303 15.82 -1.57 24.48
C ASP A 303 15.94 -1.27 22.98
N ARG A 304 14.86 -0.79 22.34
CA ARG A 304 14.91 -0.35 20.94
C ARG A 304 16.00 0.71 20.77
N PRO A 305 16.96 0.53 19.84
CA PRO A 305 17.95 1.54 19.56
C PRO A 305 17.25 2.83 19.11
N PRO A 306 17.64 4.01 19.62
CA PRO A 306 17.12 5.26 19.13
C PRO A 306 17.54 5.41 17.66
N ASN A 307 16.56 5.33 16.77
CA ASN A 307 16.69 5.61 15.35
C ASN A 307 15.50 6.49 14.94
N ASN A 308 15.59 7.20 13.82
CA ASN A 308 14.47 8.03 13.33
C ASN A 308 13.52 7.21 12.43
N ASN A 309 13.41 5.89 12.62
CA ASN A 309 12.61 5.05 11.75
C ASN A 309 11.16 5.01 12.24
N PHE A 310 10.23 5.32 11.35
CA PHE A 310 8.79 5.22 11.58
C PHE A 310 8.11 4.80 10.28
N TYR A 311 6.92 4.22 10.41
CA TYR A 311 6.06 3.92 9.28
C TYR A 311 5.27 5.17 8.90
N PHE A 312 5.25 5.52 7.61
CA PHE A 312 4.42 6.60 7.07
C PHE A 312 4.07 6.30 5.62
N GLU A 313 2.85 5.82 5.39
CA GLU A 313 2.41 5.38 4.07
C GLU A 313 1.02 5.91 3.73
N ARG A 314 0.77 6.08 2.43
CA ARG A 314 -0.50 6.63 1.92
C ARG A 314 -1.54 5.53 1.73
N VAL A 315 -2.76 5.84 2.16
CA VAL A 315 -3.95 5.03 1.88
C VAL A 315 -4.20 4.99 0.37
N TYR A 316 -4.39 3.77 -0.13
CA TYR A 316 -4.56 3.46 -1.55
C TYR A 316 -3.35 3.81 -2.44
N GLY A 317 -2.16 3.80 -1.84
CA GLY A 317 -0.89 4.01 -2.53
C GLY A 317 -0.64 5.46 -2.94
N GLU A 318 0.41 5.66 -3.72
CA GLU A 318 0.85 6.97 -4.18
C GLU A 318 -0.08 7.57 -5.26
N ASP A 319 -0.10 8.90 -5.36
CA ASP A 319 -0.76 9.61 -6.45
C ASP A 319 0.30 10.12 -7.43
N TYR A 320 0.45 9.42 -8.55
CA TYR A 320 1.45 9.71 -9.57
C TYR A 320 1.26 11.10 -10.21
N ALA A 321 0.08 11.71 -10.12
CA ALA A 321 -0.16 13.09 -10.58
C ALA A 321 0.51 14.16 -9.70
N PHE A 322 1.07 13.76 -8.56
CA PHE A 322 1.92 14.57 -7.71
C PHE A 322 3.35 13.99 -7.62
N SER A 323 3.69 13.04 -8.50
CA SER A 323 5.04 12.49 -8.58
C SER A 323 6.04 13.61 -8.81
N ASN A 324 7.04 13.66 -7.94
CA ASN A 324 8.21 14.47 -8.21
C ASN A 324 9.04 13.74 -9.26
N ASN A 325 9.56 14.44 -10.28
CA ASN A 325 10.54 13.92 -11.24
C ASN A 325 11.84 13.34 -10.61
N ASN A 326 11.88 13.18 -9.28
CA ASN A 326 12.92 12.55 -8.46
C ASN A 326 12.27 11.57 -7.46
N ASN A 327 12.29 10.27 -7.77
CA ASN A 327 12.41 9.04 -6.94
C ASN A 327 11.95 8.95 -5.45
N SER A 328 11.13 9.84 -4.90
CA SER A 328 10.73 9.74 -3.48
C SER A 328 9.41 9.00 -3.26
N PHE A 329 9.08 8.00 -4.08
CA PHE A 329 7.96 7.12 -3.76
C PHE A 329 8.40 6.04 -2.82
N SER A 330 7.50 5.70 -1.90
CA SER A 330 7.74 4.54 -1.06
C SER A 330 7.88 3.29 -1.92
N ILE A 331 8.82 2.45 -1.53
CA ILE A 331 8.97 1.09 -2.08
C ILE A 331 8.21 0.06 -1.22
N ARG A 332 7.50 0.52 -0.20
CA ARG A 332 6.66 -0.33 0.66
C ARG A 332 5.41 -0.78 -0.07
N GLU A 333 4.82 -1.86 0.41
CA GLU A 333 3.46 -2.24 0.04
C GLU A 333 2.50 -1.08 0.36
N PRO A 334 1.64 -0.70 -0.61
CA PRO A 334 0.68 0.37 -0.38
C PRO A 334 -0.34 -0.05 0.68
N ILE A 335 -0.89 0.92 1.40
CA ILE A 335 -1.98 0.67 2.36
C ILE A 335 -3.26 0.35 1.58
N ARG A 336 -3.54 -0.95 1.41
CA ARG A 336 -4.76 -1.44 0.73
C ARG A 336 -5.99 -1.39 1.65
N MET A 337 -5.78 -1.52 2.95
CA MET A 337 -6.80 -1.43 4.01
C MET A 337 -6.56 -0.16 4.84
N PRO A 338 -7.50 0.80 4.89
CA PRO A 338 -7.34 2.06 5.60
C PRO A 338 -7.44 1.90 7.13
N VAL A 339 -6.58 1.09 7.73
CA VAL A 339 -6.65 0.70 9.14
C VAL A 339 -5.30 0.83 9.84
N PHE A 340 -5.31 0.98 11.16
CA PHE A 340 -4.14 0.82 12.03
C PHE A 340 -4.62 0.44 13.43
N GLY A 341 -3.71 0.05 14.33
CA GLY A 341 -4.12 -0.33 15.66
C GLY A 341 -3.02 -0.25 16.70
N ILE A 342 -3.42 -0.41 17.96
CA ILE A 342 -2.52 -0.47 19.09
C ILE A 342 -3.07 -1.46 20.11
N LYS A 343 -2.19 -2.31 20.64
CA LYS A 343 -2.44 -3.15 21.82
C LYS A 343 -1.49 -2.70 22.93
N ALA A 344 -2.02 -2.56 24.14
CA ALA A 344 -1.23 -2.42 25.36
C ALA A 344 -1.89 -3.26 26.45
N GLN A 345 -1.16 -4.23 26.98
CA GLN A 345 -1.66 -5.22 27.93
C GLN A 345 -2.96 -5.87 27.43
N ASP A 346 -3.99 -5.90 28.27
CA ASP A 346 -5.31 -6.43 27.95
C ASP A 346 -6.19 -5.43 27.18
N GLN A 347 -5.64 -4.35 26.62
CA GLN A 347 -6.41 -3.35 25.87
C GLN A 347 -5.99 -3.34 24.40
N ALA A 348 -6.97 -3.28 23.50
CA ALA A 348 -6.72 -3.17 22.07
C ALA A 348 -7.69 -2.19 21.40
N LEU A 349 -7.15 -1.43 20.46
CA LEU A 349 -7.86 -0.43 19.66
C LEU A 349 -7.59 -0.66 18.19
N LEU A 350 -8.64 -0.72 17.38
CA LEU A 350 -8.58 -0.67 15.92
C LEU A 350 -9.07 0.70 15.45
N ALA A 351 -8.29 1.38 14.63
CA ALA A 351 -8.71 2.58 13.92
C ALA A 351 -9.01 2.24 12.45
N VAL A 352 -10.12 2.78 11.93
CA VAL A 352 -10.51 2.71 10.52
C VAL A 352 -10.68 4.13 9.98
N ILE A 353 -9.92 4.48 8.95
CA ILE A 353 -10.03 5.77 8.26
C ILE A 353 -11.20 5.67 7.28
N GLN A 354 -12.24 6.48 7.49
CA GLN A 354 -13.49 6.37 6.76
C GLN A 354 -13.63 7.51 5.74
N GLU A 355 -14.14 8.67 6.16
CA GLU A 355 -14.29 9.82 5.25
C GLU A 355 -12.92 10.42 4.92
N GLY A 356 -12.66 10.68 3.63
CA GLY A 356 -11.40 11.24 3.15
C GLY A 356 -10.22 10.27 3.12
N ALA A 357 -10.46 8.95 3.23
CA ALA A 357 -9.43 7.92 3.13
C ALA A 357 -8.53 8.07 1.88
N VAL A 358 -9.05 8.54 0.73
CA VAL A 358 -8.26 8.77 -0.49
C VAL A 358 -7.12 9.80 -0.31
N TYR A 359 -7.20 10.66 0.71
CA TYR A 359 -6.17 11.63 1.08
C TYR A 359 -5.56 11.34 2.46
N GLY A 360 -5.84 10.17 3.03
CA GLY A 360 -5.32 9.70 4.30
C GLY A 360 -3.94 9.06 4.18
N ASN A 361 -3.17 9.14 5.25
CA ASN A 361 -1.92 8.43 5.44
C ASN A 361 -1.95 7.80 6.84
N VAL A 362 -1.30 6.65 7.02
CA VAL A 362 -1.08 6.07 8.35
C VAL A 362 0.35 6.36 8.77
N LEU A 363 0.50 6.94 9.96
CA LEU A 363 1.78 7.09 10.64
C LEU A 363 1.80 6.14 11.84
N ALA A 364 2.86 5.36 12.00
CA ALA A 364 3.13 4.61 13.22
C ALA A 364 4.58 4.81 13.65
N ALA A 365 4.77 5.32 14.86
CA ALA A 365 6.07 5.63 15.43
C ALA A 365 6.29 4.81 16.71
N PRO A 366 7.24 3.86 16.72
CA PRO A 366 7.62 3.17 17.94
C PRO A 366 8.34 4.15 18.89
N SER A 367 8.37 3.78 20.18
CA SER A 367 9.10 4.53 21.20
C SER A 367 10.55 4.79 20.78
N LYS A 368 11.05 6.00 21.08
CA LYS A 368 12.36 6.56 20.71
C LYS A 368 12.53 6.94 19.24
N SER A 369 11.56 6.65 18.37
CA SER A 369 11.56 7.13 16.98
C SER A 369 11.36 8.64 16.88
N MET A 370 10.41 9.12 17.66
CA MET A 370 10.02 10.53 17.70
C MET A 370 10.01 11.08 19.12
N ASN A 371 9.46 10.30 20.05
CA ASN A 371 9.33 10.62 21.48
C ASN A 371 9.29 9.30 22.26
N GLN A 372 9.07 9.34 23.58
CA GLN A 372 9.09 8.13 24.42
C GLN A 372 7.93 7.15 24.20
N TYR A 373 6.88 7.52 23.45
CA TYR A 373 5.67 6.72 23.26
C TYR A 373 5.70 5.91 21.97
N ASN A 374 5.02 4.78 22.00
CA ASN A 374 4.53 4.06 20.83
C ASN A 374 3.15 4.64 20.48
N TRP A 375 2.96 5.08 19.24
CA TRP A 375 1.70 5.68 18.79
C TRP A 375 1.49 5.49 17.29
N ALA A 376 0.23 5.45 16.89
CA ALA A 376 -0.19 5.41 15.49
C ALA A 376 -1.37 6.35 15.27
N THR A 377 -1.45 6.98 14.10
CA THR A 377 -2.50 7.95 13.76
C THR A 377 -2.75 8.01 12.26
N ALA A 378 -3.90 8.55 11.88
CA ALA A 378 -4.13 9.08 10.55
C ALA A 378 -3.52 10.49 10.39
N GLU A 379 -2.97 10.78 9.21
CA GLU A 379 -2.65 12.13 8.73
C GLU A 379 -3.44 12.39 7.44
N PHE A 380 -4.29 13.42 7.44
CA PHE A 380 -5.06 13.81 6.26
C PHE A 380 -4.34 14.91 5.49
N THR A 381 -4.05 14.66 4.22
CA THR A 381 -3.38 15.61 3.32
C THR A 381 -4.40 16.51 2.62
N TYR A 382 -4.22 17.82 2.75
CA TYR A 382 -5.00 18.85 2.08
C TYR A 382 -4.23 19.46 0.90
N ARG A 383 -2.90 19.51 1.00
CA ARG A 383 -2.00 19.96 -0.08
C ARG A 383 -0.81 19.03 -0.23
N GLN A 384 -0.53 18.68 -1.48
CA GLN A 384 0.57 17.85 -1.92
C GLN A 384 1.64 18.71 -2.59
N ARG A 385 2.89 18.32 -2.34
CA ARG A 385 4.05 18.91 -2.99
C ARG A 385 4.16 18.39 -4.41
N PHE A 386 4.49 19.25 -5.37
CA PHE A 386 4.73 18.85 -6.75
C PHE A 386 5.87 19.68 -7.37
N PHE A 387 6.40 19.17 -8.48
CA PHE A 387 7.36 19.90 -9.31
C PHE A 387 6.65 20.79 -10.32
N GLN A 388 6.86 22.10 -10.25
CA GLN A 388 6.38 23.04 -11.26
C GLN A 388 7.47 23.27 -12.31
N PRO A 389 7.30 22.81 -13.56
CA PRO A 389 8.27 23.08 -14.60
C PRO A 389 8.23 24.55 -15.02
N THR A 390 9.40 25.14 -15.28
CA THR A 390 9.57 26.53 -15.73
C THR A 390 9.99 26.65 -17.19
N ASP A 391 10.21 25.51 -17.88
CA ASP A 391 10.68 25.47 -19.25
C ASP A 391 9.84 24.51 -20.11
N LYS A 392 9.86 24.71 -21.44
CA LYS A 392 9.06 23.90 -22.38
C LYS A 392 9.47 22.43 -22.43
N ARG A 393 10.72 22.09 -22.10
CA ARG A 393 11.17 20.69 -22.05
C ARG A 393 10.80 20.02 -20.73
N LYS A 394 10.25 20.78 -19.78
CA LYS A 394 9.81 20.35 -18.46
C LYS A 394 10.91 19.63 -17.65
N ARG A 395 12.16 20.07 -17.83
CA ARG A 395 13.34 19.50 -17.15
C ARG A 395 13.86 20.39 -16.01
N ASN A 396 13.54 21.68 -16.07
CA ASN A 396 13.89 22.66 -15.05
C ASN A 396 12.62 23.18 -14.40
N GLY A 397 12.69 23.46 -13.10
CA GLY A 397 11.52 23.85 -12.32
C GLY A 397 11.86 23.99 -10.84
N PHE A 398 10.83 24.16 -10.03
CA PHE A 398 10.94 24.28 -8.58
C PHE A 398 9.86 23.45 -7.88
N GLN A 399 10.12 23.11 -6.62
CA GLN A 399 9.15 22.44 -5.75
C GLN A 399 8.18 23.46 -5.16
N THR A 400 6.89 23.17 -5.24
CA THR A 400 5.82 24.01 -4.68
C THR A 400 4.65 23.10 -4.26
N PHE A 401 3.56 23.68 -3.78
CA PHE A 401 2.36 22.97 -3.35
C PHE A 401 1.16 23.37 -4.19
N ASN A 402 0.21 22.47 -4.38
CA ASN A 402 -1.07 22.84 -4.98
C ASN A 402 -1.71 23.98 -4.18
N LYS A 403 -2.20 24.99 -4.91
CA LYS A 403 -2.77 26.20 -4.30
C LYS A 403 -4.10 25.90 -3.64
N ASP A 404 -4.96 25.19 -4.36
CA ASP A 404 -6.28 24.79 -3.88
C ASP A 404 -6.15 23.54 -3.01
N ARG A 405 -6.79 23.54 -1.85
CA ARG A 405 -6.83 22.35 -0.99
C ARG A 405 -7.82 21.32 -1.50
N THR A 406 -7.60 20.06 -1.15
CA THR A 406 -8.65 19.05 -1.26
C THR A 406 -9.77 19.36 -0.26
N ALA A 407 -11.02 19.19 -0.70
CA ALA A 407 -12.21 19.43 0.09
C ALA A 407 -12.77 18.12 0.66
N GLY A 408 -13.72 18.27 1.58
CA GLY A 408 -14.52 17.19 2.14
C GLY A 408 -14.08 16.83 3.55
N ASP A 409 -15.03 16.25 4.27
CA ASP A 409 -14.86 15.79 5.62
C ASP A 409 -13.76 14.72 5.74
N ARG A 410 -13.16 14.63 6.93
CA ARG A 410 -12.14 13.63 7.26
C ARG A 410 -12.50 12.93 8.55
N SER A 411 -12.63 11.61 8.55
CA SER A 411 -13.00 10.88 9.78
C SER A 411 -12.20 9.61 10.03
N VAL A 412 -12.02 9.31 11.32
CA VAL A 412 -11.42 8.06 11.81
C VAL A 412 -12.32 7.50 12.89
N ARG A 413 -12.66 6.22 12.76
CA ARG A 413 -13.43 5.46 13.75
C ARG A 413 -12.50 4.60 14.58
N TYR A 414 -12.54 4.77 15.89
CA TYR A 414 -11.71 4.05 16.86
C TYR A 414 -12.57 3.03 17.59
N TYR A 415 -12.47 1.77 17.18
CA TYR A 415 -13.16 0.62 17.76
C TYR A 415 -12.39 0.10 18.98
N PHE A 416 -13.05 0.08 20.13
CA PHE A 416 -12.47 -0.39 21.38
C PHE A 416 -12.83 -1.86 21.59
N LEU A 417 -11.82 -2.73 21.62
CA LEU A 417 -12.02 -4.16 21.79
C LEU A 417 -12.22 -4.48 23.28
N ASP A 418 -13.08 -5.45 23.58
CA ASP A 418 -13.33 -5.84 24.98
C ASP A 418 -12.06 -6.45 25.58
N GLY A 419 -11.44 -5.71 26.50
CA GLY A 419 -10.21 -6.13 27.15
C GLY A 419 -10.34 -7.37 28.06
N LYS A 420 -11.55 -7.82 28.38
CA LYS A 420 -11.76 -9.11 29.08
C LYS A 420 -11.82 -10.30 28.13
N SER A 421 -11.90 -10.04 26.82
CA SER A 421 -11.93 -11.07 25.80
C SER A 421 -10.52 -11.45 25.37
N HIS A 422 -10.29 -12.74 25.10
CA HIS A 422 -9.07 -13.20 24.42
C HIS A 422 -8.92 -12.61 23.00
N ALA A 423 -9.95 -11.91 22.49
CA ALA A 423 -9.92 -11.20 21.23
C ALA A 423 -9.31 -9.79 21.31
N ALA A 424 -8.79 -9.32 22.46
CA ALA A 424 -8.09 -8.04 22.56
C ALA A 424 -6.67 -8.09 21.92
N ASN A 425 -6.60 -8.46 20.64
CA ASN A 425 -5.38 -8.64 19.86
C ASN A 425 -5.66 -8.40 18.35
N TYR A 426 -4.68 -8.67 17.48
CA TYR A 426 -4.77 -8.40 16.04
C TYR A 426 -5.83 -9.26 15.35
N VAL A 427 -6.14 -10.45 15.88
CA VAL A 427 -7.22 -11.31 15.36
C VAL A 427 -8.57 -10.66 15.62
N GLY A 428 -8.78 -10.11 16.81
CA GLY A 428 -10.00 -9.36 17.12
C GLY A 428 -10.09 -8.05 16.34
N MET A 429 -8.96 -7.37 16.11
CA MET A 429 -8.92 -6.18 15.24
C MET A 429 -9.33 -6.54 13.81
N ALA A 430 -8.74 -7.59 13.22
CA ALA A 430 -9.11 -8.06 11.89
C ALA A 430 -10.57 -8.53 11.82
N SER A 431 -11.07 -9.19 12.86
CA SER A 431 -12.47 -9.63 12.95
C SER A 431 -13.43 -8.43 13.05
N ARG A 432 -13.06 -7.35 13.75
CA ARG A 432 -13.87 -6.14 13.77
C ARG A 432 -13.84 -5.41 12.42
N TYR A 433 -12.68 -5.37 11.75
CA TYR A 433 -12.60 -4.82 10.40
C TYR A 433 -13.44 -5.62 9.40
N ARG A 434 -13.48 -6.96 9.51
CA ARG A 434 -14.42 -7.81 8.77
C ARG A 434 -15.86 -7.38 8.96
N GLN A 435 -16.26 -7.08 10.20
CA GLN A 435 -17.62 -6.58 10.47
C GLN A 435 -17.88 -5.24 9.79
N VAL A 436 -16.90 -4.32 9.77
CA VAL A 436 -17.02 -3.06 8.99
C VAL A 436 -17.22 -3.35 7.51
N LEU A 437 -16.44 -4.27 6.92
CA LEU A 437 -16.61 -4.67 5.52
C LEU A 437 -18.01 -5.23 5.24
N MET A 438 -18.61 -5.94 6.19
CA MET A 438 -19.95 -6.52 6.02
C MET A 438 -21.07 -5.51 6.26
N GLU A 439 -20.97 -4.71 7.33
CA GLU A 439 -22.01 -3.78 7.80
C GLU A 439 -22.06 -2.52 6.95
N ASP A 440 -20.89 -1.94 6.65
CA ASP A 440 -20.78 -0.64 5.98
C ASP A 440 -20.55 -0.79 4.47
N GLU A 441 -19.69 -1.73 4.07
CA GLU A 441 -19.30 -1.90 2.66
C GLU A 441 -20.14 -2.95 1.92
N GLY A 442 -20.99 -3.69 2.64
CA GLY A 442 -21.96 -4.63 2.07
C GLY A 442 -21.34 -5.94 1.56
N LEU A 443 -20.14 -6.31 1.99
CA LEU A 443 -19.56 -7.61 1.67
C LEU A 443 -20.40 -8.73 2.30
N THR A 444 -20.65 -9.78 1.52
CA THR A 444 -21.44 -10.93 1.97
C THR A 444 -20.60 -12.19 1.95
N ARG A 445 -21.02 -13.20 2.72
CA ARG A 445 -20.32 -14.48 2.74
C ARG A 445 -20.37 -15.14 1.35
N ILE A 446 -19.24 -15.71 0.93
CA ILE A 446 -19.20 -16.49 -0.30
C ILE A 446 -19.96 -17.80 -0.13
N GLN A 447 -20.41 -18.36 -1.25
CA GLN A 447 -20.99 -19.69 -1.26
C GLN A 447 -19.89 -20.73 -1.46
N LEU A 448 -19.87 -21.75 -0.61
CA LEU A 448 -18.97 -22.87 -0.78
C LEU A 448 -19.25 -23.56 -2.12
N GLU A 449 -18.21 -23.70 -2.93
CA GLU A 449 -18.34 -24.44 -4.16
C GLU A 449 -18.27 -25.96 -3.94
N ASN A 450 -19.25 -26.68 -4.47
CA ASN A 450 -19.19 -28.14 -4.54
C ASN A 450 -18.07 -28.59 -5.50
N GLY A 451 -17.31 -29.62 -5.13
CA GLY A 451 -16.34 -30.29 -6.01
C GLY A 451 -14.91 -29.75 -5.97
N GLY A 452 -14.53 -29.01 -4.92
CA GLY A 452 -13.17 -28.55 -4.67
C GLY A 452 -12.90 -27.11 -5.10
N ILE A 453 -11.72 -26.63 -4.75
CA ILE A 453 -11.24 -25.27 -5.02
C ILE A 453 -10.99 -25.10 -6.53
N ARG A 454 -11.35 -23.94 -7.09
CA ARG A 454 -10.90 -23.53 -8.42
C ARG A 454 -9.50 -22.95 -8.31
N LEU A 455 -8.53 -23.61 -8.91
CA LEU A 455 -7.15 -23.13 -8.92
C LEU A 455 -6.99 -21.97 -9.91
N PRO A 456 -6.50 -20.79 -9.48
CA PRO A 456 -6.15 -19.70 -10.39
C PRO A 456 -4.98 -20.08 -11.29
N ILE A 457 -5.22 -20.09 -12.60
CA ILE A 457 -4.21 -20.31 -13.63
C ILE A 457 -4.22 -19.12 -14.58
N HIS A 458 -3.13 -18.36 -14.59
CA HIS A 458 -2.94 -17.26 -15.53
C HIS A 458 -2.23 -17.82 -16.76
N LEU A 459 -2.81 -17.61 -17.94
CA LEU A 459 -2.21 -18.01 -19.21
C LEU A 459 -1.68 -16.78 -19.91
N LEU A 460 -0.41 -16.80 -20.30
CA LEU A 460 0.17 -15.74 -21.12
C LEU A 460 0.03 -16.09 -22.60
N GLY A 461 -0.81 -15.33 -23.30
CA GLY A 461 -1.21 -15.55 -24.68
C GLY A 461 -0.14 -15.18 -25.70
N ALA A 462 0.27 -13.91 -25.70
CA ALA A 462 1.26 -13.39 -26.61
C ALA A 462 2.04 -12.23 -25.99
N ASP A 463 3.19 -11.93 -26.56
CA ASP A 463 3.98 -10.75 -26.22
C ASP A 463 4.71 -10.17 -27.44
N SER A 464 5.30 -8.99 -27.28
CA SER A 464 6.19 -8.36 -28.24
C SER A 464 7.65 -8.44 -27.79
N LYS A 465 8.53 -8.84 -28.71
CA LYS A 465 9.99 -8.78 -28.57
C LYS A 465 10.51 -7.51 -29.23
N GLU A 466 11.32 -6.76 -28.50
CA GLU A 466 11.95 -5.56 -29.05
C GLU A 466 12.99 -5.99 -30.09
N GLY A 467 12.83 -5.49 -31.33
CA GLY A 467 13.75 -5.77 -32.43
C GLY A 467 14.49 -4.52 -32.89
N PHE A 468 15.63 -4.72 -33.57
CA PHE A 468 16.50 -3.62 -34.01
C PHE A 468 15.82 -2.63 -34.98
N LEU A 469 14.91 -3.12 -35.83
CA LEU A 469 14.18 -2.30 -36.82
C LEU A 469 12.66 -2.31 -36.62
N TRP A 470 12.11 -3.39 -36.08
CA TRP A 470 10.70 -3.56 -35.76
C TRP A 470 10.56 -4.56 -34.63
N ASP A 471 9.54 -4.39 -33.80
CA ASP A 471 9.18 -5.39 -32.80
C ASP A 471 8.64 -6.65 -33.49
N SER A 472 8.99 -7.82 -32.98
CA SER A 472 8.44 -9.09 -33.45
C SER A 472 7.37 -9.59 -32.49
N TYR A 473 6.28 -10.11 -33.05
CA TYR A 473 5.22 -10.76 -32.30
C TYR A 473 5.64 -12.18 -31.90
N GLU A 474 5.44 -12.53 -30.63
CA GLU A 474 5.69 -13.86 -30.08
C GLU A 474 4.37 -14.46 -29.59
N SER A 475 3.99 -15.61 -30.15
CA SER A 475 2.79 -16.35 -29.72
C SER A 475 3.22 -17.34 -28.64
N LEU A 476 2.76 -17.14 -27.41
CA LEU A 476 3.21 -17.91 -26.25
C LEU A 476 2.23 -19.03 -25.91
N THR A 477 0.93 -18.73 -25.98
CA THR A 477 -0.16 -19.68 -25.78
C THR A 477 -1.32 -19.31 -26.70
N THR A 478 -1.56 -20.11 -27.74
CA THR A 478 -2.76 -20.01 -28.56
C THR A 478 -3.97 -20.60 -27.85
N THR A 479 -5.19 -20.26 -28.27
CA THR A 479 -6.42 -20.77 -27.65
C THR A 479 -6.53 -22.30 -27.77
N GLY A 480 -6.06 -22.88 -28.88
CA GLY A 480 -5.99 -24.34 -29.03
C GLY A 480 -4.96 -25.01 -28.12
N GLN A 481 -3.81 -24.37 -27.91
CA GLN A 481 -2.81 -24.83 -26.94
C GLN A 481 -3.32 -24.71 -25.51
N ALA A 482 -4.10 -23.67 -25.19
CA ALA A 482 -4.75 -23.55 -23.89
C ALA A 482 -5.71 -24.71 -23.61
N GLU A 483 -6.45 -25.21 -24.62
CA GLU A 483 -7.27 -26.42 -24.48
C GLU A 483 -6.42 -27.67 -24.19
N GLU A 484 -5.25 -27.81 -24.84
CA GLU A 484 -4.29 -28.89 -24.57
C GLU A 484 -3.77 -28.83 -23.14
N MET A 485 -3.33 -27.64 -22.69
CA MET A 485 -2.87 -27.41 -21.31
C MET A 485 -3.94 -27.77 -20.28
N ILE A 486 -5.20 -27.35 -20.50
CA ILE A 486 -6.32 -27.70 -19.62
C ILE A 486 -6.47 -29.23 -19.50
N ASN A 487 -6.42 -29.95 -20.63
CA ASN A 487 -6.56 -31.41 -20.59
C ASN A 487 -5.42 -32.07 -19.85
N GLU A 488 -4.18 -31.64 -20.09
CA GLU A 488 -3.01 -32.20 -19.43
C GLU A 488 -3.02 -31.91 -17.92
N LEU A 489 -3.30 -30.67 -17.51
CA LEU A 489 -3.45 -30.31 -16.09
C LEU A 489 -4.60 -31.07 -15.42
N THR A 490 -5.71 -31.25 -16.11
CA THR A 490 -6.83 -32.08 -15.63
C THR A 490 -6.41 -33.54 -15.48
N ALA A 491 -5.64 -34.08 -16.42
CA ALA A 491 -5.18 -35.47 -16.39
C ALA A 491 -4.20 -35.75 -15.24
N VAL A 492 -3.39 -34.76 -14.84
CA VAL A 492 -2.47 -34.88 -13.68
C VAL A 492 -3.15 -34.56 -12.34
N GLY A 493 -4.41 -34.10 -12.33
CA GLY A 493 -5.24 -34.03 -11.12
C GLY A 493 -5.83 -32.66 -10.79
N VAL A 494 -5.60 -31.63 -11.62
CA VAL A 494 -6.18 -30.29 -11.42
C VAL A 494 -7.63 -30.27 -11.94
N LYS A 495 -8.58 -30.55 -11.06
CA LYS A 495 -9.99 -30.81 -11.44
C LYS A 495 -10.77 -29.55 -11.82
N LYS A 496 -10.41 -28.41 -11.24
CA LYS A 496 -11.11 -27.14 -11.41
C LYS A 496 -10.12 -26.00 -11.52
N MET A 497 -10.30 -25.16 -12.54
CA MET A 497 -9.45 -24.01 -12.81
C MET A 497 -10.31 -22.75 -12.97
N SER A 498 -9.78 -21.63 -12.47
CA SER A 498 -10.20 -20.28 -12.85
C SER A 498 -9.09 -19.70 -13.72
N ILE A 499 -9.38 -19.48 -14.99
CA ILE A 499 -8.36 -19.20 -16.00
C ILE A 499 -8.37 -17.72 -16.35
N THR A 500 -7.26 -17.02 -16.11
CA THR A 500 -7.09 -15.62 -16.54
C THR A 500 -6.22 -15.59 -17.78
N TYR A 501 -6.80 -15.26 -18.93
CA TYR A 501 -6.07 -15.15 -20.19
C TYR A 501 -5.47 -13.76 -20.32
N SER A 502 -4.15 -13.65 -20.19
CA SER A 502 -3.38 -12.41 -20.28
C SER A 502 -2.75 -12.25 -21.66
N GLY A 503 -2.57 -11.01 -22.14
CA GLY A 503 -2.01 -10.77 -23.48
C GLY A 503 -2.86 -11.32 -24.63
N TRP A 504 -4.18 -11.36 -24.45
CA TRP A 504 -5.14 -11.80 -25.47
C TRP A 504 -5.38 -10.75 -26.55
N GLN A 505 -5.14 -9.48 -26.21
CA GLN A 505 -5.30 -8.35 -27.10
C GLN A 505 -4.28 -8.37 -28.23
N LYS A 506 -4.59 -7.61 -29.28
CA LYS A 506 -3.68 -7.48 -30.41
C LYS A 506 -2.31 -6.95 -29.98
N GLY A 507 -1.24 -7.67 -30.34
CA GLY A 507 0.14 -7.34 -29.97
C GLY A 507 0.63 -7.96 -28.64
N GLY A 508 -0.25 -8.62 -27.89
CA GLY A 508 0.12 -9.30 -26.64
C GLY A 508 0.21 -8.38 -25.42
N ILE A 509 0.73 -8.93 -24.31
CA ILE A 509 0.67 -8.31 -22.98
C ILE A 509 1.39 -6.96 -22.88
N SER A 510 2.41 -6.72 -23.70
CA SER A 510 3.20 -5.47 -23.68
C SER A 510 2.71 -4.39 -24.65
N ASP A 511 1.68 -4.68 -25.44
CA ASP A 511 1.09 -3.75 -26.40
C ASP A 511 -0.25 -3.24 -25.87
N TYR A 512 -0.24 -2.02 -25.35
CA TYR A 512 -1.36 -1.41 -24.66
C TYR A 512 -2.21 -0.53 -25.60
N GLY A 513 -3.53 -0.76 -25.58
CA GLY A 513 -4.51 -0.07 -26.42
C GLY A 513 -4.92 -0.86 -27.67
N GLY A 514 -6.14 -0.62 -28.17
CA GLY A 514 -6.72 -1.32 -29.32
C GLY A 514 -6.98 -2.79 -29.01
N HIS A 515 -7.72 -3.05 -27.94
CA HIS A 515 -7.93 -4.37 -27.34
C HIS A 515 -8.65 -5.34 -28.26
N PHE A 516 -9.72 -4.87 -28.92
CA PHE A 516 -10.48 -5.66 -29.88
C PHE A 516 -10.10 -5.38 -31.34
N PRO A 517 -10.19 -6.41 -32.22
CA PRO A 517 -10.51 -7.81 -31.93
C PRO A 517 -9.35 -8.54 -31.21
N VAL A 518 -9.64 -9.71 -30.61
CA VAL A 518 -8.64 -10.64 -30.06
C VAL A 518 -7.56 -10.91 -31.12
N ASP A 519 -6.30 -11.06 -30.71
CA ASP A 519 -5.20 -11.26 -31.65
C ASP A 519 -5.39 -12.53 -32.49
N LYS A 520 -5.17 -12.42 -33.81
CA LYS A 520 -5.33 -13.55 -34.74
C LYS A 520 -4.23 -14.60 -34.55
N GLY A 521 -3.06 -14.22 -34.07
CA GLY A 521 -1.92 -15.09 -33.79
C GLY A 521 -2.18 -16.09 -32.67
N ILE A 522 -3.10 -15.78 -31.75
CA ILE A 522 -3.56 -16.73 -30.72
C ILE A 522 -4.89 -17.43 -31.05
N GLY A 523 -5.61 -17.01 -32.11
CA GLY A 523 -6.87 -17.64 -32.53
C GLY A 523 -8.02 -16.67 -32.85
N GLY A 524 -7.87 -15.38 -32.53
CA GLY A 524 -8.88 -14.36 -32.76
C GLY A 524 -10.18 -14.58 -31.97
N ASN A 525 -11.21 -13.78 -32.27
CA ASN A 525 -12.49 -13.83 -31.54
C ASN A 525 -13.13 -15.22 -31.58
N GLU A 526 -13.09 -15.90 -32.72
CA GLU A 526 -13.68 -17.24 -32.86
C GLU A 526 -12.92 -18.28 -32.04
N GLY A 527 -11.58 -18.26 -32.08
CA GLY A 527 -10.75 -19.16 -31.27
C GLY A 527 -10.94 -18.93 -29.78
N MET A 528 -11.02 -17.67 -29.34
CA MET A 528 -11.25 -17.33 -27.94
C MET A 528 -12.65 -17.75 -27.47
N LYS A 529 -13.67 -17.47 -28.27
CA LYS A 529 -15.05 -17.91 -27.98
C LYS A 529 -15.17 -19.43 -27.91
N HIS A 530 -14.48 -20.16 -28.81
CA HIS A 530 -14.42 -21.62 -28.76
C HIS A 530 -13.73 -22.10 -27.48
N PHE A 531 -12.58 -21.54 -27.13
CA PHE A 531 -11.84 -21.89 -25.92
C PHE A 531 -12.66 -21.65 -24.65
N ILE A 532 -13.35 -20.51 -24.54
CA ILE A 532 -14.20 -20.20 -23.40
C ILE A 532 -15.34 -21.24 -23.29
N ALA A 533 -16.04 -21.53 -24.39
CA ALA A 533 -17.09 -22.55 -24.39
C ALA A 533 -16.54 -23.95 -24.06
N TYR A 534 -15.33 -24.26 -24.51
CA TYR A 534 -14.63 -25.51 -24.17
C TYR A 534 -14.34 -25.60 -22.67
N ALA A 535 -13.77 -24.55 -22.09
CA ALA A 535 -13.45 -24.46 -20.66
C ALA A 535 -14.72 -24.58 -19.81
N HIS A 536 -15.82 -23.91 -20.20
CA HIS A 536 -17.12 -24.03 -19.54
C HIS A 536 -17.65 -25.46 -19.56
N ASN A 537 -17.56 -26.17 -20.69
CA ASN A 537 -17.97 -27.57 -20.81
C ASN A 537 -17.13 -28.51 -19.91
N LYS A 538 -15.92 -28.10 -19.55
CA LYS A 538 -15.05 -28.79 -18.58
C LYS A 538 -15.25 -28.33 -17.13
N GLY A 539 -16.14 -27.36 -16.90
CA GLY A 539 -16.43 -26.83 -15.56
C GLY A 539 -15.41 -25.81 -15.04
N HIS A 540 -14.63 -25.19 -15.94
CA HIS A 540 -13.69 -24.11 -15.64
C HIS A 540 -14.30 -22.75 -15.98
N THR A 541 -13.78 -21.69 -15.38
CA THR A 541 -14.14 -20.30 -15.71
C THR A 541 -13.02 -19.63 -16.50
N VAL A 542 -13.36 -18.67 -17.35
CA VAL A 542 -12.39 -17.91 -18.13
C VAL A 542 -12.64 -16.41 -17.97
N THR A 543 -11.60 -15.72 -17.54
CA THR A 543 -11.52 -14.29 -17.35
C THR A 543 -10.51 -13.71 -18.32
N LEU A 544 -10.79 -12.52 -18.87
CA LEU A 544 -9.84 -11.80 -19.72
C LEU A 544 -9.14 -10.72 -18.89
N ASP A 545 -7.82 -10.64 -19.01
CA ASP A 545 -7.04 -9.57 -18.38
C ASP A 545 -7.42 -8.19 -18.96
N ALA A 546 -7.65 -7.23 -18.07
CA ALA A 546 -7.99 -5.84 -18.39
C ALA A 546 -6.94 -4.85 -17.85
N SER A 547 -5.80 -5.31 -17.32
CA SER A 547 -4.68 -4.45 -16.90
C SER A 547 -4.26 -3.46 -18.01
N SER A 548 -4.41 -3.90 -19.27
CA SER A 548 -3.97 -3.14 -20.43
C SER A 548 -4.77 -1.87 -20.72
N TYR A 549 -5.96 -1.70 -20.14
CA TYR A 549 -6.77 -0.48 -20.30
C TYR A 549 -6.21 0.72 -19.53
N THR A 550 -5.40 0.49 -18.50
CA THR A 550 -4.78 1.53 -17.67
C THR A 550 -3.61 2.23 -18.39
N PHE A 551 -3.01 1.58 -19.38
CA PHE A 551 -1.86 2.07 -20.11
C PHE A 551 -2.13 2.18 -21.61
N ASN A 552 -1.30 2.94 -22.32
CA ASN A 552 -1.28 2.94 -23.79
C ASN A 552 0.12 3.29 -24.31
N ASN A 553 0.63 2.47 -25.22
CA ASN A 553 1.90 2.69 -25.94
C ASN A 553 1.76 2.53 -27.46
N THR A 554 0.60 2.09 -27.95
CA THR A 554 0.39 1.82 -29.38
C THR A 554 -0.31 2.94 -30.13
N GLY A 555 -0.94 3.91 -29.43
CA GLY A 555 -1.74 4.98 -30.03
C GLY A 555 -3.06 4.48 -30.64
N ARG A 556 -3.41 3.20 -30.45
CA ARG A 556 -4.71 2.63 -30.85
C ARG A 556 -5.85 3.22 -30.01
N ASP A 557 -7.09 2.94 -30.41
CA ASP A 557 -8.31 3.59 -29.89
C ASP A 557 -8.37 5.11 -30.10
N GLY A 558 -7.52 5.63 -31.00
CA GLY A 558 -7.36 7.05 -31.26
C GLY A 558 -6.59 7.78 -30.17
N PHE A 559 -5.90 7.05 -29.27
CA PHE A 559 -5.13 7.60 -28.18
C PHE A 559 -3.97 8.48 -28.67
N ARG A 560 -3.78 9.62 -28.01
CA ARG A 560 -2.60 10.46 -28.16
C ARG A 560 -2.07 10.78 -26.77
N SER A 561 -0.84 10.35 -26.47
CA SER A 561 -0.20 10.52 -25.16
C SER A 561 -0.30 11.96 -24.63
N SER A 562 -0.03 12.97 -25.47
CA SER A 562 -0.11 14.38 -25.08
C SER A 562 -1.53 14.95 -24.89
N ARG A 563 -2.58 14.21 -25.28
CA ARG A 563 -3.99 14.65 -25.24
C ARG A 563 -4.82 13.84 -24.26
N ASP A 564 -4.57 12.54 -24.19
CA ASP A 564 -5.40 11.57 -23.47
C ASP A 564 -4.63 10.82 -22.38
N GLY A 565 -3.33 11.09 -22.22
CA GLY A 565 -2.55 10.61 -21.08
C GLY A 565 -2.87 11.43 -19.83
N LEU A 566 -2.79 10.76 -18.69
CA LEU A 566 -2.90 11.37 -17.37
C LEU A 566 -1.78 12.39 -17.20
N GLN A 567 -2.13 13.57 -16.68
CA GLN A 567 -1.17 14.64 -16.44
C GLN A 567 -1.01 14.94 -14.95
N ASP A 568 0.24 15.21 -14.56
CA ASP A 568 0.55 15.80 -13.27
C ASP A 568 0.11 17.27 -13.20
N LEU A 569 0.17 17.86 -12.01
CA LEU A 569 -0.20 19.26 -11.81
C LEU A 569 0.70 20.26 -12.58
N GLY A 570 1.91 19.86 -12.99
CA GLY A 570 2.80 20.58 -13.90
C GLY A 570 2.51 20.35 -15.39
N SER A 571 1.36 19.72 -15.71
CA SER A 571 0.91 19.29 -17.03
C SER A 571 1.84 18.27 -17.73
N VAL A 572 2.77 17.65 -17.01
CA VAL A 572 3.64 16.58 -17.52
C VAL A 572 2.80 15.31 -17.66
N VAL A 573 2.91 14.64 -18.80
CA VAL A 573 2.24 13.35 -19.00
C VAL A 573 2.98 12.28 -18.22
N ILE A 574 2.26 11.50 -17.42
CA ILE A 574 2.83 10.39 -16.65
C ILE A 574 3.13 9.21 -17.58
N GLN A 575 4.40 8.82 -17.62
CA GLN A 575 4.90 7.72 -18.45
C GLN A 575 5.76 6.79 -17.60
N TYR A 576 5.58 5.48 -17.80
CA TYR A 576 6.42 4.42 -17.24
C TYR A 576 7.32 3.89 -18.35
N GLY A 577 8.56 3.52 -18.03
CA GLY A 577 9.53 2.98 -18.98
C GLY A 577 10.96 3.39 -18.65
N GLY A 578 11.95 2.79 -19.31
CA GLY A 578 13.35 2.98 -18.93
C GLY A 578 14.35 2.27 -19.84
N ARG A 579 15.58 2.06 -19.35
CA ARG A 579 16.71 1.52 -20.15
C ARG A 579 16.43 0.16 -20.81
N ARG A 580 15.40 -0.58 -20.40
CA ARG A 580 15.03 -1.92 -20.91
C ARG A 580 13.52 -2.18 -21.04
N GLU A 581 12.67 -1.17 -20.83
CA GLU A 581 11.21 -1.28 -20.97
C GLU A 581 10.70 -0.22 -21.94
N ALA A 582 9.79 -0.60 -22.84
CA ALA A 582 9.12 0.34 -23.73
C ALA A 582 8.28 1.34 -22.92
N PHE A 583 8.39 2.62 -23.29
CA PHE A 583 7.59 3.65 -22.65
C PHE A 583 6.10 3.41 -22.86
N ARG A 584 5.34 3.33 -21.76
CA ARG A 584 3.88 3.28 -21.72
C ARG A 584 3.33 4.50 -21.00
N THR A 585 2.29 5.09 -21.56
CA THR A 585 1.63 6.26 -20.94
C THR A 585 0.52 5.78 -20.03
N LEU A 586 0.43 6.35 -18.82
CA LEU A 586 -0.73 6.16 -17.96
C LEU A 586 -1.92 6.91 -18.56
N VAL A 587 -3.02 6.22 -18.80
CA VAL A 587 -4.18 6.79 -19.52
C VAL A 587 -5.03 7.62 -18.56
N SER A 588 -5.58 8.75 -19.04
CA SER A 588 -6.57 9.51 -18.29
C SER A 588 -7.77 8.62 -17.91
N PRO A 589 -8.21 8.55 -16.64
CA PRO A 589 -9.26 7.62 -16.20
C PRO A 589 -10.57 7.74 -16.97
N ARG A 590 -10.99 8.96 -17.33
CA ARG A 590 -12.17 9.21 -18.17
C ARG A 590 -11.99 8.79 -19.64
N PHE A 591 -10.75 8.76 -20.14
CA PHE A 591 -10.48 8.15 -21.46
C PHE A 591 -10.55 6.62 -21.36
N MET A 592 -9.96 6.03 -20.32
CA MET A 592 -10.03 4.59 -20.04
C MET A 592 -11.49 4.13 -19.97
N GLU A 593 -12.34 4.80 -19.17
CA GLU A 593 -13.78 4.54 -19.08
C GLU A 593 -14.43 4.52 -20.47
N LYS A 594 -14.23 5.56 -21.27
CA LYS A 594 -14.79 5.66 -22.62
C LYS A 594 -14.38 4.50 -23.54
N VAL A 595 -13.15 4.02 -23.45
CA VAL A 595 -12.67 2.89 -24.27
C VAL A 595 -13.26 1.59 -23.75
N PHE A 596 -13.17 1.38 -22.44
CA PHE A 596 -13.62 0.18 -21.76
C PHE A 596 -15.12 -0.09 -21.96
N LEU A 597 -15.96 0.94 -21.78
CA LEU A 597 -17.41 0.83 -21.96
C LEU A 597 -17.83 0.37 -23.36
N LYS A 598 -17.02 0.65 -24.39
CA LYS A 598 -17.29 0.21 -25.77
C LYS A 598 -16.94 -1.26 -26.01
N ASP A 599 -16.09 -1.82 -25.17
CA ASP A 599 -15.57 -3.16 -25.32
C ASP A 599 -16.33 -4.18 -24.46
N PHE A 600 -17.09 -3.75 -23.44
CA PHE A 600 -17.91 -4.63 -22.60
C PHE A 600 -18.79 -5.61 -23.39
N GLU A 601 -19.56 -5.10 -24.36
CA GLU A 601 -20.44 -5.95 -25.18
C GLU A 601 -19.66 -6.98 -26.00
N LYS A 602 -18.42 -6.65 -26.39
CA LYS A 602 -17.57 -7.57 -27.15
C LYS A 602 -17.02 -8.68 -26.24
N VAL A 603 -16.64 -8.35 -25.00
CA VAL A 603 -16.24 -9.34 -23.99
C VAL A 603 -17.39 -10.31 -23.72
N LYS A 604 -18.59 -9.79 -23.52
CA LYS A 604 -19.81 -10.59 -23.35
C LYS A 604 -20.09 -11.50 -24.55
N GLN A 605 -19.86 -11.03 -25.78
CA GLN A 605 -20.03 -11.84 -27.00
C GLN A 605 -19.01 -12.99 -27.13
N LEU A 606 -17.82 -12.86 -26.52
CA LEU A 606 -16.86 -13.95 -26.41
C LEU A 606 -17.31 -15.00 -25.38
N GLY A 607 -18.15 -14.62 -24.42
CA GLY A 607 -18.68 -15.49 -23.37
C GLY A 607 -17.83 -15.54 -22.10
N ALA A 608 -16.87 -14.62 -21.91
CA ALA A 608 -16.03 -14.59 -20.72
C ALA A 608 -16.86 -14.33 -19.45
N ASP A 609 -16.45 -14.95 -18.33
CA ASP A 609 -17.15 -14.88 -17.04
C ASP A 609 -16.89 -13.56 -16.29
N ALA A 610 -15.73 -12.95 -16.54
CA ALA A 610 -15.30 -11.70 -15.92
C ALA A 610 -14.22 -10.99 -16.75
N MET A 611 -13.86 -9.78 -16.30
CA MET A 611 -12.55 -9.20 -16.56
C MET A 611 -11.74 -9.12 -15.26
N ALA A 612 -10.44 -9.38 -15.36
CA ALA A 612 -9.48 -9.22 -14.27
C ALA A 612 -8.78 -7.88 -14.42
N PHE A 613 -9.03 -6.96 -13.50
CA PHE A 613 -8.57 -5.57 -13.61
C PHE A 613 -7.09 -5.34 -13.27
N GLY A 614 -6.32 -6.41 -13.04
CA GLY A 614 -4.85 -6.40 -12.93
C GLY A 614 -4.29 -5.38 -11.93
N ASP A 615 -3.00 -5.06 -12.07
CA ASP A 615 -2.33 -3.95 -11.35
C ASP A 615 -2.74 -2.55 -11.85
N GLY A 616 -3.92 -2.44 -12.46
CA GLY A 616 -4.44 -1.23 -13.06
C GLY A 616 -5.55 -0.62 -12.22
N MET A 617 -6.78 -0.82 -12.67
CA MET A 617 -7.98 -0.34 -11.96
C MET A 617 -8.14 -1.11 -10.63
N GLY A 618 -8.44 -0.40 -9.55
CA GLY A 618 -8.50 -0.96 -8.20
C GLY A 618 -7.16 -0.91 -7.46
N ALA A 619 -6.05 -1.19 -8.15
CA ALA A 619 -4.70 -1.10 -7.58
C ALA A 619 -4.14 0.34 -7.61
N LEU A 620 -4.35 1.07 -8.71
CA LEU A 620 -3.86 2.43 -8.91
C LEU A 620 -4.98 3.47 -8.78
N LEU A 621 -4.79 4.43 -7.88
CA LEU A 621 -5.71 5.53 -7.66
C LEU A 621 -5.00 6.88 -7.79
N ASN A 622 -5.19 7.55 -8.93
CA ASN A 622 -4.47 8.77 -9.30
C ASN A 622 -5.42 9.92 -9.61
N SER A 623 -5.06 11.14 -9.24
CA SER A 623 -5.70 12.34 -9.78
C SER A 623 -5.32 12.53 -11.26
N ASP A 624 -6.05 13.35 -11.99
CA ASP A 624 -5.71 13.71 -13.37
C ASP A 624 -5.88 15.22 -13.57
N PHE A 625 -4.79 15.90 -13.92
CA PHE A 625 -4.78 17.34 -14.21
C PHE A 625 -4.78 17.63 -15.72
N ASN A 626 -5.11 16.64 -16.55
CA ASN A 626 -5.35 16.88 -17.96
C ASN A 626 -6.64 17.68 -18.13
N ASP A 627 -6.57 18.92 -18.66
CA ASP A 627 -7.73 19.82 -18.86
C ASP A 627 -8.95 19.16 -19.55
N ARG A 628 -8.73 18.15 -20.40
CA ARG A 628 -9.80 17.43 -21.11
C ARG A 628 -10.49 16.38 -20.23
N TYR A 629 -9.76 15.82 -19.27
CA TYR A 629 -10.16 14.65 -18.47
C TYR A 629 -10.01 14.86 -16.97
N ALA A 630 -9.88 16.12 -16.54
CA ALA A 630 -9.58 16.50 -15.18
C ALA A 630 -10.50 15.79 -14.19
N SER A 631 -9.89 15.16 -13.19
CA SER A 631 -10.58 14.39 -12.16
C SER A 631 -9.75 14.41 -10.89
N THR A 632 -10.39 14.72 -9.78
CA THR A 632 -9.81 14.54 -8.44
C THR A 632 -9.67 13.06 -8.12
N ARG A 633 -8.83 12.72 -7.13
CA ARG A 633 -8.65 11.34 -6.68
C ARG A 633 -9.95 10.67 -6.23
N GLU A 634 -10.84 11.43 -5.58
CA GLU A 634 -12.18 10.96 -5.18
C GLU A 634 -13.08 10.66 -6.39
N GLU A 635 -13.10 11.54 -7.39
CA GLU A 635 -13.85 11.29 -8.64
C GLU A 635 -13.33 10.07 -9.39
N VAL A 636 -12.02 9.82 -9.36
CA VAL A 636 -11.42 8.62 -9.97
C VAL A 636 -11.80 7.37 -9.18
N LYS A 637 -11.81 7.41 -7.84
CA LYS A 637 -12.32 6.30 -7.02
C LYS A 637 -13.76 5.96 -7.42
N GLN A 638 -14.65 6.95 -7.45
CA GLN A 638 -16.04 6.76 -7.83
C GLN A 638 -16.20 6.21 -9.27
N LEU A 639 -15.39 6.71 -10.21
CA LEU A 639 -15.35 6.21 -11.59
C LEU A 639 -14.98 4.74 -11.63
N GLN A 640 -13.95 4.32 -10.88
CA GLN A 640 -13.54 2.92 -10.85
C GLN A 640 -14.59 2.02 -10.18
N GLU A 641 -15.19 2.44 -9.06
CA GLU A 641 -16.31 1.74 -8.41
C GLU A 641 -17.48 1.53 -9.38
N ASN A 642 -17.81 2.54 -10.20
CA ASN A 642 -18.85 2.44 -11.23
C ASN A 642 -18.47 1.47 -12.36
N LEU A 643 -17.19 1.39 -12.74
CA LEU A 643 -16.72 0.46 -13.77
C LEU A 643 -16.73 -0.98 -13.27
N PHE A 644 -16.34 -1.22 -12.02
CA PHE A 644 -16.48 -2.53 -11.38
C PHE A 644 -17.96 -2.96 -11.32
N GLY A 645 -18.86 -2.09 -10.84
CA GLY A 645 -20.30 -2.37 -10.81
C GLY A 645 -20.88 -2.71 -12.19
N GLN A 646 -20.52 -1.95 -13.23
CA GLN A 646 -20.95 -2.25 -14.61
C GLN A 646 -20.38 -3.58 -15.13
N SER A 647 -19.16 -3.94 -14.75
CA SER A 647 -18.61 -5.27 -15.09
C SER A 647 -19.44 -6.38 -14.47
N VAL A 648 -19.82 -6.23 -13.20
CA VAL A 648 -20.71 -7.18 -12.50
C VAL A 648 -22.08 -7.26 -13.19
N ASP A 649 -22.70 -6.12 -13.52
CA ASP A 649 -24.03 -6.09 -14.15
C ASP A 649 -24.03 -6.75 -15.55
N LEU A 650 -22.95 -6.59 -16.33
CA LEU A 650 -22.90 -7.03 -17.72
C LEU A 650 -22.37 -8.45 -17.90
N LEU A 651 -21.33 -8.82 -17.14
CA LEU A 651 -20.61 -10.10 -17.24
C LEU A 651 -20.98 -11.08 -16.12
N GLY A 652 -21.55 -10.58 -15.02
CA GLY A 652 -21.91 -11.36 -13.83
C GLY A 652 -20.86 -11.30 -12.71
N SER A 653 -19.62 -10.91 -13.02
CA SER A 653 -18.57 -10.75 -12.02
C SER A 653 -17.41 -9.84 -12.47
N ALA A 654 -16.55 -9.50 -11.53
CA ALA A 654 -15.27 -8.83 -11.75
C ALA A 654 -14.19 -9.48 -10.87
N GLN A 655 -12.95 -9.47 -11.34
CA GLN A 655 -11.78 -9.83 -10.56
C GLN A 655 -10.82 -8.66 -10.53
N ALA A 656 -9.98 -8.57 -9.50
CA ALA A 656 -8.95 -7.56 -9.44
C ALA A 656 -7.69 -8.13 -8.79
N ASP A 657 -6.54 -7.58 -9.19
CA ASP A 657 -5.27 -7.98 -8.63
C ASP A 657 -4.80 -6.85 -7.71
N SER A 658 -4.35 -7.21 -6.50
CA SER A 658 -3.78 -6.24 -5.58
C SER A 658 -4.73 -5.03 -5.33
N ALA A 659 -6.04 -5.23 -5.33
CA ALA A 659 -6.97 -4.09 -5.30
C ALA A 659 -7.09 -3.46 -3.91
N ASN A 660 -7.28 -2.15 -3.87
CA ASN A 660 -7.60 -1.38 -2.68
C ASN A 660 -9.01 -1.69 -2.15
N ALA A 661 -9.24 -1.48 -0.85
CA ALA A 661 -10.48 -1.87 -0.17
C ALA A 661 -11.79 -1.36 -0.82
N TYR A 662 -11.78 -0.19 -1.46
CA TYR A 662 -12.96 0.34 -2.15
C TYR A 662 -13.47 -0.55 -3.30
N ALA A 663 -12.63 -1.42 -3.86
CA ALA A 663 -13.00 -2.32 -4.95
C ALA A 663 -13.59 -3.64 -4.47
N TRP A 664 -13.37 -4.00 -3.20
CA TRP A 664 -13.59 -5.37 -2.70
C TRP A 664 -15.03 -5.85 -2.78
N LYS A 665 -16.01 -4.98 -2.55
CA LYS A 665 -17.44 -5.34 -2.64
C LYS A 665 -17.90 -5.73 -4.05
N TYR A 666 -17.12 -5.41 -5.08
CA TYR A 666 -17.47 -5.66 -6.47
C TYR A 666 -16.78 -6.88 -7.07
N VAL A 667 -15.79 -7.45 -6.39
CA VAL A 667 -14.98 -8.54 -6.95
C VAL A 667 -15.28 -9.88 -6.29
N ASN A 668 -15.25 -10.95 -7.06
CA ASN A 668 -15.43 -12.31 -6.54
C ASN A 668 -14.10 -13.03 -6.28
N HIS A 669 -12.99 -12.50 -6.80
CA HIS A 669 -11.64 -12.98 -6.53
C HIS A 669 -10.64 -11.82 -6.48
N LEU A 670 -9.74 -11.87 -5.49
CA LEU A 670 -8.59 -10.98 -5.36
C LEU A 670 -7.30 -11.77 -5.59
N SER A 671 -6.60 -11.51 -6.69
CA SER A 671 -5.27 -12.10 -6.93
C SER A 671 -4.16 -11.21 -6.37
N GLY A 672 -2.96 -11.79 -6.18
CA GLY A 672 -1.80 -11.01 -5.71
C GLY A 672 -1.98 -10.42 -4.32
N VAL A 673 -2.72 -11.10 -3.44
CA VAL A 673 -2.82 -10.69 -2.03
C VAL A 673 -1.46 -10.92 -1.36
N PRO A 674 -0.86 -9.90 -0.73
CA PRO A 674 0.47 -10.01 -0.15
C PRO A 674 0.49 -11.02 1.01
N ILE A 675 1.55 -11.82 1.07
CA ILE A 675 1.84 -12.76 2.16
C ILE A 675 3.13 -12.40 2.93
N GLU A 676 3.81 -11.35 2.48
CA GLU A 676 5.03 -10.76 3.05
C GLU A 676 4.82 -9.25 3.27
N ASN A 677 5.70 -8.65 4.06
CA ASN A 677 5.68 -7.22 4.37
C ASN A 677 6.76 -6.46 3.57
N SER A 678 6.98 -5.19 3.89
CA SER A 678 8.00 -4.36 3.23
C SER A 678 9.41 -4.53 3.80
N PHE A 679 9.65 -5.51 4.68
CA PHE A 679 10.96 -5.82 5.29
C PHE A 679 11.63 -4.66 6.05
N ASP A 680 10.84 -3.73 6.61
CA ASP A 680 11.37 -2.66 7.46
C ASP A 680 12.08 -3.21 8.71
N LEU A 681 13.25 -2.67 9.06
CA LEU A 681 14.07 -3.14 10.19
C LEU A 681 13.42 -2.95 11.58
N PHE A 682 12.38 -2.12 11.67
CA PHE A 682 11.67 -1.83 12.93
C PHE A 682 10.41 -2.68 13.10
N VAL A 683 10.13 -3.57 12.15
CA VAL A 683 9.05 -4.55 12.18
C VAL A 683 9.53 -5.81 12.89
N ASP A 684 8.66 -6.38 13.73
CA ASP A 684 8.98 -7.55 14.53
C ASP A 684 8.24 -8.81 14.07
N GLU A 685 7.01 -8.69 13.56
CA GLU A 685 6.19 -9.85 13.16
C GLU A 685 5.22 -9.52 12.02
N THR A 686 5.10 -10.43 11.04
CA THR A 686 4.09 -10.36 9.97
C THR A 686 2.92 -11.29 10.31
N VAL A 687 1.69 -10.80 10.22
CA VAL A 687 0.46 -11.52 10.61
C VAL A 687 -0.59 -11.51 9.49
N PRO A 688 -1.48 -12.53 9.40
CA PRO A 688 -2.52 -12.61 8.36
C PRO A 688 -3.71 -11.69 8.62
N PHE A 689 -3.51 -10.40 8.93
CA PHE A 689 -4.63 -9.50 9.25
C PHE A 689 -5.62 -9.37 8.08
N MET A 690 -5.12 -9.13 6.88
CA MET A 690 -5.92 -9.01 5.65
C MET A 690 -6.70 -10.29 5.39
N GLN A 691 -6.05 -11.44 5.54
CA GLN A 691 -6.64 -12.75 5.31
C GLN A 691 -7.69 -13.09 6.37
N ILE A 692 -7.44 -12.77 7.64
CA ILE A 692 -8.46 -12.87 8.68
C ILE A 692 -9.64 -11.97 8.29
N ALA A 693 -9.42 -10.73 7.88
CA ALA A 693 -10.52 -9.83 7.50
C ALA A 693 -11.33 -10.32 6.28
N LEU A 694 -10.70 -11.01 5.32
CA LEU A 694 -11.31 -11.38 4.04
C LEU A 694 -11.85 -12.82 3.93
N HIS A 695 -11.26 -13.79 4.62
CA HIS A 695 -11.59 -15.19 4.42
C HIS A 695 -13.05 -15.49 4.78
N GLY A 696 -13.76 -16.14 3.84
CA GLY A 696 -15.21 -16.34 3.88
C GLY A 696 -16.05 -15.22 3.24
N LEU A 697 -15.46 -14.05 2.91
CA LEU A 697 -16.14 -12.93 2.22
C LEU A 697 -15.73 -12.79 0.75
N ILE A 698 -14.45 -13.02 0.43
CA ILE A 698 -13.92 -12.96 -0.94
C ILE A 698 -12.92 -14.10 -1.10
N SER A 699 -12.92 -14.76 -2.26
CA SER A 699 -11.85 -15.71 -2.61
C SER A 699 -10.57 -14.95 -2.94
N TYR A 700 -9.41 -15.44 -2.51
CA TYR A 700 -8.15 -14.75 -2.83
C TYR A 700 -7.01 -15.72 -3.10
N SER A 701 -6.03 -15.23 -3.86
CA SER A 701 -4.77 -15.91 -4.13
C SER A 701 -3.58 -14.99 -3.89
N SER A 702 -2.43 -15.59 -3.58
CA SER A 702 -1.18 -14.84 -3.48
C SER A 702 -0.57 -14.64 -4.87
N GLU A 703 0.59 -14.00 -4.91
CA GLU A 703 1.46 -13.96 -6.09
C GLU A 703 1.77 -15.36 -6.67
N PHE A 704 2.25 -15.43 -7.91
CA PHE A 704 2.42 -16.71 -8.60
C PHE A 704 3.52 -17.59 -7.97
N ALA A 705 3.19 -18.85 -7.72
CA ALA A 705 4.11 -19.81 -7.10
C ALA A 705 5.41 -19.98 -7.90
N ASN A 706 5.29 -20.00 -9.23
CA ASN A 706 6.39 -20.27 -10.15
C ASN A 706 7.40 -19.14 -10.33
N ILE A 707 7.14 -17.98 -9.72
CA ILE A 707 8.12 -16.88 -9.61
C ILE A 707 8.57 -16.62 -8.16
N SER A 708 8.13 -17.46 -7.21
CA SER A 708 8.55 -17.35 -5.82
C SER A 708 9.96 -17.92 -5.61
N ASP A 709 10.69 -17.35 -4.64
CA ASP A 709 12.06 -17.78 -4.31
C ASP A 709 12.10 -19.15 -3.62
N ASN A 710 11.05 -19.51 -2.89
CA ASN A 710 10.96 -20.78 -2.15
C ASN A 710 9.55 -21.37 -2.20
N TYR A 711 9.36 -22.40 -3.02
CA TYR A 711 8.07 -23.06 -3.24
C TYR A 711 7.49 -23.73 -1.99
N THR A 712 8.35 -24.29 -1.13
CA THR A 712 7.89 -24.95 0.09
C THR A 712 7.37 -23.91 1.08
N ALA A 713 8.15 -22.85 1.32
CA ALA A 713 7.72 -21.74 2.17
C ALA A 713 6.45 -21.07 1.62
N TYR A 714 6.38 -20.85 0.30
CA TYR A 714 5.20 -20.32 -0.39
C TYR A 714 3.95 -21.15 -0.14
N LEU A 715 4.01 -22.48 -0.34
CA LEU A 715 2.88 -23.37 -0.11
C LEU A 715 2.45 -23.33 1.37
N LEU A 716 3.40 -23.44 2.29
CA LEU A 716 3.12 -23.43 3.73
C LEU A 716 2.48 -22.11 4.16
N LYS A 717 2.96 -20.97 3.65
CA LYS A 717 2.37 -19.65 3.93
C LYS A 717 0.98 -19.50 3.37
N ASN A 718 0.74 -19.96 2.14
CA ASN A 718 -0.59 -20.00 1.56
C ASN A 718 -1.56 -20.87 2.38
N VAL A 719 -1.11 -22.04 2.86
CA VAL A 719 -1.89 -22.92 3.75
C VAL A 719 -2.16 -22.28 5.11
N GLU A 720 -1.19 -21.60 5.72
CA GLU A 720 -1.38 -20.84 6.97
C GLU A 720 -2.42 -19.73 6.80
N TYR A 721 -2.34 -18.99 5.71
CA TYR A 721 -3.13 -17.77 5.46
C TYR A 721 -4.45 -18.04 4.75
N GLY A 722 -4.76 -19.30 4.41
CA GLY A 722 -5.94 -19.66 3.62
C GLY A 722 -5.94 -19.07 2.20
N SER A 723 -4.78 -18.72 1.65
CA SER A 723 -4.62 -18.10 0.34
C SER A 723 -4.46 -19.16 -0.74
N ILE A 724 -5.24 -19.11 -1.81
CA ILE A 724 -5.18 -20.12 -2.88
C ILE A 724 -3.87 -19.93 -3.67
N PRO A 725 -3.07 -20.99 -3.92
CA PRO A 725 -1.89 -20.88 -4.77
C PRO A 725 -2.29 -20.53 -6.21
N SER A 726 -1.47 -19.75 -6.90
CA SER A 726 -1.71 -19.31 -8.29
C SER A 726 -0.47 -19.54 -9.16
N PHE A 727 -0.65 -19.65 -10.48
CA PHE A 727 0.45 -19.92 -11.42
C PHE A 727 0.32 -19.11 -12.70
N MET A 728 1.44 -18.59 -13.22
CA MET A 728 1.53 -17.93 -14.54
C MET A 728 2.17 -18.87 -15.55
N LEU A 729 1.41 -19.40 -16.50
CA LEU A 729 1.82 -20.47 -17.40
C LEU A 729 1.80 -20.08 -18.88
N THR A 730 2.69 -20.71 -19.66
CA THR A 730 2.77 -20.64 -21.12
C THR A 730 2.85 -22.03 -21.72
N TYR A 731 2.33 -22.19 -22.95
CA TYR A 731 2.62 -23.37 -23.77
C TYR A 731 4.04 -23.33 -24.33
N ALA A 732 4.49 -22.15 -24.78
CA ALA A 732 5.86 -21.94 -25.24
C ALA A 732 6.87 -22.20 -24.12
N ALA A 733 8.07 -22.62 -24.51
CA ALA A 733 9.16 -22.84 -23.57
C ALA A 733 9.59 -21.49 -22.97
N SER A 734 10.03 -21.44 -21.71
CA SER A 734 10.39 -20.17 -21.07
C SER A 734 11.55 -19.45 -21.76
N GLN A 735 12.41 -20.19 -22.45
CA GLN A 735 13.44 -19.61 -23.32
C GLN A 735 12.88 -18.76 -24.46
N ASP A 736 11.64 -19.00 -24.90
CA ASP A 736 11.00 -18.23 -25.96
C ASP A 736 10.56 -16.86 -25.46
N LEU A 737 10.51 -16.63 -24.14
CA LEU A 737 10.34 -15.32 -23.55
C LEU A 737 11.65 -14.50 -23.58
N ILE A 738 12.80 -15.08 -23.94
CA ILE A 738 14.05 -14.33 -24.01
C ILE A 738 13.91 -13.18 -25.03
N GLY A 739 14.10 -11.96 -24.53
CA GLY A 739 13.96 -10.72 -25.32
C GLY A 739 12.53 -10.19 -25.45
N THR A 740 11.53 -10.88 -24.86
CA THR A 740 10.20 -10.30 -24.68
C THR A 740 10.24 -9.29 -23.53
N ARG A 741 9.25 -8.40 -23.52
CA ARG A 741 9.10 -7.39 -22.46
C ARG A 741 8.55 -7.99 -21.16
N SER A 742 7.81 -9.10 -21.24
CA SER A 742 7.26 -9.84 -20.09
C SER A 742 8.28 -10.69 -19.32
N LEU A 743 9.43 -11.02 -19.91
CA LEU A 743 10.45 -11.90 -19.30
C LEU A 743 10.86 -11.48 -17.88
N TYR A 744 10.97 -10.17 -17.63
CA TYR A 744 11.41 -9.65 -16.33
C TYR A 744 10.46 -10.02 -15.20
N ASN A 745 9.17 -10.10 -15.49
CA ASN A 745 8.15 -10.45 -14.52
C ASN A 745 7.88 -11.96 -14.54
N PHE A 746 8.04 -12.61 -15.69
CA PHE A 746 7.70 -14.02 -15.89
C PHE A 746 8.86 -14.77 -16.55
N TYR A 747 9.71 -15.39 -15.72
CA TYR A 747 10.92 -16.07 -16.18
C TYR A 747 10.85 -17.61 -16.13
N SER A 748 9.85 -18.17 -15.45
CA SER A 748 9.63 -19.62 -15.34
C SER A 748 8.16 -19.97 -15.55
N THR A 749 7.74 -20.12 -16.80
CA THR A 749 6.31 -20.18 -17.18
C THR A 749 5.92 -21.44 -17.95
N HIS A 750 6.86 -22.21 -18.49
CA HIS A 750 6.52 -23.33 -19.36
C HIS A 750 5.79 -24.44 -18.59
N TYR A 751 4.54 -24.69 -18.95
CA TYR A 751 3.64 -25.48 -18.09
C TYR A 751 4.07 -26.93 -17.89
N LYS A 752 4.78 -27.54 -18.85
CA LYS A 752 5.26 -28.92 -18.70
C LYS A 752 6.30 -29.07 -17.59
N ASP A 753 7.04 -28.00 -17.30
CA ASP A 753 8.02 -27.97 -16.21
C ASP A 753 7.31 -27.84 -14.85
N TRP A 754 6.06 -27.40 -14.85
CA TRP A 754 5.28 -27.09 -13.65
C TRP A 754 4.10 -28.04 -13.39
N ALA A 755 3.64 -28.81 -14.36
CA ALA A 755 2.37 -29.56 -14.27
C ALA A 755 2.29 -30.50 -13.05
N GLU A 756 3.39 -31.20 -12.73
CA GLU A 756 3.45 -32.09 -11.55
C GLU A 756 3.41 -31.30 -10.24
N GLU A 757 4.14 -30.18 -10.15
CA GLU A 757 4.16 -29.31 -8.98
C GLU A 757 2.80 -28.62 -8.77
N VAL A 758 2.18 -28.13 -9.85
CA VAL A 758 0.82 -27.57 -9.84
C VAL A 758 -0.17 -28.59 -9.29
N ALA A 759 -0.14 -29.83 -9.77
CA ALA A 759 -1.02 -30.89 -9.30
C ALA A 759 -0.76 -31.24 -7.82
N MET A 760 0.51 -31.29 -7.40
CA MET A 760 0.89 -31.55 -6.02
C MET A 760 0.38 -30.47 -5.06
N GLN A 761 0.66 -29.18 -5.37
CA GLN A 761 0.21 -28.05 -4.55
C GLN A 761 -1.32 -27.98 -4.53
N TYR A 762 -1.97 -28.15 -5.68
CA TYR A 762 -3.43 -28.21 -5.76
C TYR A 762 -4.01 -29.30 -4.85
N SER A 763 -3.48 -30.52 -4.91
CA SER A 763 -3.98 -31.62 -4.08
C SER A 763 -3.79 -31.31 -2.59
N ARG A 764 -2.59 -30.90 -2.18
CA ARG A 764 -2.31 -30.59 -0.76
C ARG A 764 -3.18 -29.47 -0.23
N PHE A 765 -3.32 -28.39 -1.01
CA PHE A 765 -4.12 -27.23 -0.63
C PHE A 765 -5.62 -27.58 -0.60
N ASN A 766 -6.13 -28.23 -1.64
CA ASN A 766 -7.52 -28.64 -1.72
C ASN A 766 -7.88 -29.60 -0.57
N ASP A 767 -7.06 -30.61 -0.29
CA ASP A 767 -7.31 -31.55 0.82
C ASP A 767 -7.32 -30.84 2.18
N ALA A 768 -6.48 -29.82 2.34
CA ALA A 768 -6.39 -29.04 3.56
C ALA A 768 -7.54 -28.03 3.74
N LEU A 769 -8.01 -27.37 2.68
CA LEU A 769 -8.77 -26.12 2.80
C LEU A 769 -10.06 -26.01 1.97
N HIS A 770 -10.39 -27.00 1.13
CA HIS A 770 -11.57 -26.88 0.24
C HIS A 770 -12.91 -26.73 0.98
N ASP A 771 -13.02 -27.29 2.17
CA ASP A 771 -14.20 -27.34 3.05
C ASP A 771 -14.31 -26.13 3.99
N VAL A 772 -13.35 -25.20 3.93
CA VAL A 772 -13.36 -24.00 4.77
C VAL A 772 -13.40 -22.70 3.99
N GLN A 773 -13.47 -22.70 2.66
CA GLN A 773 -13.39 -21.47 1.86
C GLN A 773 -14.47 -20.43 2.21
N ASP A 774 -15.65 -20.88 2.65
CA ASP A 774 -16.77 -20.02 3.11
C ASP A 774 -16.75 -19.72 4.62
N GLN A 775 -15.79 -20.31 5.34
CA GLN A 775 -15.66 -20.21 6.79
C GLN A 775 -14.77 -19.05 7.18
N MET A 776 -15.12 -18.32 8.23
CA MET A 776 -14.23 -17.26 8.74
C MET A 776 -13.00 -17.86 9.44
N ILE A 777 -11.84 -17.22 9.27
CA ILE A 777 -10.70 -17.43 10.19
C ILE A 777 -11.03 -16.70 11.50
N VAL A 778 -11.06 -17.43 12.62
CA VAL A 778 -11.47 -16.89 13.94
C VAL A 778 -10.33 -16.87 14.95
N HIS A 779 -9.21 -17.55 14.67
CA HIS A 779 -8.00 -17.50 15.50
C HIS A 779 -6.73 -17.70 14.66
N HIS A 780 -5.66 -17.04 15.06
CA HIS A 780 -4.31 -17.24 14.55
C HIS A 780 -3.30 -17.03 15.69
N GLN A 781 -2.31 -17.92 15.83
CA GLN A 781 -1.30 -17.81 16.89
C GLN A 781 -0.02 -18.56 16.56
N ALA A 782 1.10 -18.08 17.10
CA ALA A 782 2.34 -18.86 17.16
C ALA A 782 2.24 -19.90 18.29
N LEU A 783 2.48 -21.17 17.96
CA LEU A 783 2.63 -22.25 18.96
C LEU A 783 4.08 -22.39 19.45
N ALA A 784 5.03 -22.07 18.57
CA ALA A 784 6.46 -21.97 18.81
C ALA A 784 7.09 -21.08 17.73
N ALA A 785 8.37 -20.72 17.87
CA ALA A 785 9.09 -20.02 16.81
C ALA A 785 9.02 -20.85 15.50
N GLY A 786 8.52 -20.25 14.41
CA GLY A 786 8.34 -20.93 13.13
C GLY A 786 7.21 -21.97 13.09
N VAL A 787 6.31 -22.01 14.09
CA VAL A 787 5.14 -22.89 14.11
C VAL A 787 3.88 -22.10 14.42
N TYR A 788 2.92 -22.10 13.49
CA TYR A 788 1.71 -21.30 13.58
C TYR A 788 0.46 -22.16 13.46
N GLU A 789 -0.62 -21.73 14.10
CA GLU A 789 -1.95 -22.36 14.05
C GLU A 789 -2.99 -21.36 13.57
N THR A 790 -3.75 -21.76 12.54
CA THR A 790 -4.94 -21.04 12.03
C THR A 790 -6.19 -21.84 12.37
N THR A 791 -7.19 -21.20 12.98
CA THR A 791 -8.47 -21.82 13.33
C THR A 791 -9.62 -21.20 12.55
N TYR A 792 -10.44 -22.05 11.95
CA TYR A 792 -11.67 -21.67 11.23
C TYR A 792 -12.90 -21.78 12.14
N GLU A 793 -13.98 -21.07 11.81
CA GLU A 793 -15.18 -20.98 12.66
C GLU A 793 -15.86 -22.34 12.93
N ASN A 794 -15.70 -23.32 12.04
CA ASN A 794 -16.17 -24.69 12.24
C ASN A 794 -15.27 -25.54 13.16
N GLY A 795 -14.25 -24.93 13.79
CA GLY A 795 -13.30 -25.57 14.69
C GLY A 795 -12.17 -26.32 14.00
N LYS A 796 -12.12 -26.35 12.66
CA LYS A 796 -10.96 -26.91 11.93
C LYS A 796 -9.72 -26.07 12.21
N ARG A 797 -8.59 -26.73 12.47
CA ARG A 797 -7.30 -26.08 12.70
C ARG A 797 -6.25 -26.58 11.72
N ILE A 798 -5.42 -25.66 11.26
CA ILE A 798 -4.27 -25.91 10.40
C ILE A 798 -3.04 -25.48 11.17
N ILE A 799 -2.10 -26.40 11.37
CA ILE A 799 -0.84 -26.12 12.05
C ILE A 799 0.29 -26.25 11.04
N VAL A 800 1.04 -25.17 10.84
CA VAL A 800 2.15 -25.08 9.88
C VAL A 800 3.46 -25.03 10.62
N ASN A 801 4.45 -25.81 10.17
CA ASN A 801 5.80 -25.83 10.74
C ASN A 801 6.82 -25.47 9.66
N TYR A 802 7.42 -24.28 9.77
CA TYR A 802 8.48 -23.82 8.87
C TYR A 802 9.87 -24.38 9.21
N ASN A 803 10.03 -24.98 10.39
CA ASN A 803 11.34 -25.42 10.86
C ASN A 803 11.81 -26.69 10.14
N GLU A 804 13.12 -26.87 10.09
CA GLU A 804 13.79 -28.08 9.58
C GLU A 804 13.67 -29.29 10.54
N THR A 805 13.06 -29.09 11.71
CA THR A 805 12.81 -30.13 12.71
C THR A 805 11.31 -30.34 12.94
N PRO A 806 10.84 -31.56 13.21
CA PRO A 806 9.44 -31.82 13.52
C PRO A 806 8.96 -31.10 14.78
N PHE A 807 7.73 -30.64 14.77
CA PHE A 807 7.03 -30.10 15.94
C PHE A 807 6.16 -31.18 16.59
N ASN A 808 6.27 -31.35 17.91
CA ASN A 808 5.50 -32.32 18.68
C ASN A 808 5.01 -31.68 19.99
N GLN A 809 3.74 -31.25 20.03
CA GLN A 809 3.12 -30.70 21.24
C GLN A 809 1.62 -30.99 21.24
N GLY A 810 1.05 -31.25 22.43
CA GLY A 810 -0.41 -31.40 22.59
C GLY A 810 -1.02 -32.59 21.82
N GLY A 811 -0.24 -33.62 21.51
CA GLY A 811 -0.70 -34.78 20.73
C GLY A 811 -0.75 -34.55 19.21
N VAL A 812 -0.34 -33.36 18.74
CA VAL A 812 -0.19 -33.07 17.30
C VAL A 812 1.28 -33.20 16.92
N GLN A 813 1.54 -33.94 15.84
CA GLN A 813 2.84 -34.05 15.21
C GLN A 813 2.78 -33.39 13.83
N VAL A 814 3.69 -32.45 13.59
CA VAL A 814 3.89 -31.82 12.28
C VAL A 814 5.33 -32.08 11.86
N LYS A 815 5.53 -32.60 10.65
CA LYS A 815 6.88 -32.85 10.12
C LYS A 815 7.62 -31.52 9.90
N ALA A 816 8.93 -31.61 9.67
CA ALA A 816 9.72 -30.47 9.23
C ALA A 816 9.16 -29.94 7.90
N GLN A 817 9.03 -28.62 7.76
CA GLN A 817 8.55 -27.94 6.55
C GLN A 817 7.24 -28.54 6.00
N ASP A 818 6.30 -28.82 6.88
CA ASP A 818 5.02 -29.44 6.57
C ASP A 818 3.88 -28.82 7.39
N PHE A 819 2.66 -29.25 7.15
CA PHE A 819 1.48 -28.85 7.91
C PHE A 819 0.65 -30.06 8.35
N ALA A 820 -0.17 -29.87 9.38
CA ALA A 820 -1.14 -30.84 9.83
C ALA A 820 -2.54 -30.24 9.90
N VAL A 821 -3.53 -31.04 9.51
CA VAL A 821 -4.95 -30.70 9.63
C VAL A 821 -5.51 -31.38 10.86
N VAL A 822 -6.03 -30.59 11.78
CA VAL A 822 -6.74 -31.08 12.97
C VAL A 822 -8.23 -30.81 12.78
N LYS A 823 -9.02 -31.88 12.71
CA LYS A 823 -10.48 -31.76 12.58
C LYS A 823 -11.06 -31.16 13.85
N GLY A 824 -12.00 -30.22 13.68
CA GLY A 824 -12.81 -29.73 14.80
C GLY A 824 -13.63 -30.88 15.40
N GLY A 825 -13.67 -30.96 16.72
CA GLY A 825 -14.71 -31.74 17.39
C GLY A 825 -16.03 -31.05 17.09
N GLY A 826 -16.94 -31.70 16.35
CA GLY A 826 -18.25 -31.14 16.06
C GLY A 826 -18.91 -30.69 17.37
N ALA A 827 -19.28 -29.41 17.44
CA ALA A 827 -20.18 -28.92 18.47
C ALA A 827 -21.60 -29.41 18.19
#